data_AF-A0A2E5B1F8-F1
#
_entry.id   AF-A0A2E5B1F8-F1
#
_cell.length_a   1.000
_cell.length_b   1.000
_cell.length_c   1.000
_cell.angle_alpha   90.00
_cell.angle_beta   90.00
_cell.angle_gamma   90.00
#
_symmetry.space_group_name_H-M   'P 1'
#
loop_
_entity.id
_entity.type
_entity.pdbx_description
1 polymer ?
#
loop_
_entity_poly.entity_id
_entity_poly.type
_entity_poly.pdbx_seq_one_letter_code
_entity_poly.pdbx_strand_id
1 'polypeptide(L)'
;MKKILFLHDTFLETPRGAELTIKELMALGERKEYSVTVDFLKNFEETKSKISKTDLVVLNSTSRCHFELDLVKYLLSQQVPYIKVEYDYNFCVRRNILCTVDYNIRNCCNPDKFHLFRKLFSGAALNVFQSPKHYQSHFDFYGEAVANHLIMPPTVDVSKLKPSEEKDEETIPFFGDLNFLKGGHEYVTYAEEHPSLNFKVFGRNRLRREMPNNMTFHDPISNTKVLEILGKTKQFICKPVWPEPSGRLAAEAFLSGCEILSNDRIGTFSFDFYPDNLEKAKAEMLQAPENFWAAVFEILNNSQKMQAPKLKRVLVYKSYGGLGDIFFAIPAIYKLAKVSEELHFAVAPRLVDFFGKHLKGVKVVSETDARDGESNYDNIYELGNYPAFRGYDLPHALKYPTHKKVKQHAIQHYIDTVSKLHVDIDNHLESYPYFESNKDFDKPYFVIHHGAGFLLKIWPTEKYAVLIEMLAEIFPNLDCKIIMGPEDPDIAKYFTKPMPQIKFITGGMVEVGEAMAGAMFHIGNDAGITHVAGAFNVPSVGIYGPTGPGSWGSFAQHNHLIWGKKGVCNLKCNYDVILNCSHRICLTSVTENSVLEALYNVLQEAYPNHKARFIPNPQASMDFGKKDCLIKLGENELLLEYHSSEMKTEVEKLLSNEIIEMPLSGDLKLVADVLVQQKIIFKVPTFT
;
A
#
# COMPACT_ATOMS: atom_id res chain seq x y z
N MET A 1 -29.65 -19.10 -24.47
CA MET A 1 -29.74 -18.87 -23.01
C MET A 1 -28.45 -18.23 -22.55
N LYS A 2 -28.50 -17.07 -21.88
CA LYS A 2 -27.29 -16.42 -21.35
C LYS A 2 -26.72 -17.24 -20.19
N LYS A 3 -25.41 -17.45 -20.18
CA LYS A 3 -24.68 -18.26 -19.20
C LYS A 3 -24.15 -17.36 -18.09
N ILE A 4 -24.49 -17.69 -16.85
CA ILE A 4 -24.10 -16.96 -15.66
C ILE A 4 -23.29 -17.91 -14.77
N LEU A 5 -22.07 -17.50 -14.41
CA LEU A 5 -21.17 -18.31 -13.57
C LEU A 5 -21.04 -17.67 -12.20
N PHE A 6 -21.49 -18.37 -11.17
CA PHE A 6 -21.27 -18.00 -9.78
C PHE A 6 -19.94 -18.58 -9.29
N LEU A 7 -19.02 -17.72 -8.88
CA LEU A 7 -17.76 -18.10 -8.25
C LEU A 7 -17.89 -17.92 -6.74
N HIS A 8 -17.69 -18.98 -5.97
CA HIS A 8 -17.74 -18.93 -4.50
C HIS A 8 -16.86 -20.00 -3.85
N ASP A 9 -16.18 -19.65 -2.78
CA ASP A 9 -15.17 -20.48 -2.12
C ASP A 9 -15.69 -21.49 -1.08
N THR A 10 -17.01 -21.60 -0.90
CA THR A 10 -17.57 -22.40 0.19
C THR A 10 -18.61 -23.42 -0.29
N PHE A 11 -18.43 -24.66 0.17
CA PHE A 11 -19.42 -25.74 0.13
C PHE A 11 -19.65 -26.20 1.58
N LEU A 12 -20.80 -25.87 2.16
CA LEU A 12 -21.21 -26.37 3.48
C LEU A 12 -22.41 -27.30 3.37
N GLU A 13 -22.39 -28.37 4.16
CA GLU A 13 -23.52 -29.28 4.36
C GLU A 13 -24.72 -28.53 4.97
N THR A 14 -24.46 -27.55 5.85
CA THR A 14 -25.50 -26.69 6.45
C THR A 14 -25.25 -25.23 6.05
N PRO A 15 -25.99 -24.70 5.07
CA PRO A 15 -25.74 -23.36 4.56
C PRO A 15 -26.08 -22.27 5.59
N ARG A 16 -25.27 -21.21 5.68
CA ARG A 16 -25.53 -20.05 6.56
C ARG A 16 -25.25 -18.72 5.89
N GLY A 17 -26.01 -17.69 6.27
CA GLY A 17 -25.72 -16.29 5.89
C GLY A 17 -25.63 -16.11 4.36
N ALA A 18 -24.42 -15.76 3.88
CA ALA A 18 -24.11 -15.54 2.48
C ALA A 18 -24.46 -16.73 1.57
N GLU A 19 -24.27 -17.97 2.03
CA GLU A 19 -24.54 -19.17 1.23
C GLU A 19 -26.03 -19.35 0.94
N LEU A 20 -26.89 -18.99 1.89
CA LEU A 20 -28.33 -19.00 1.69
C LEU A 20 -28.73 -17.93 0.64
N THR A 21 -28.13 -16.74 0.72
CA THR A 21 -28.34 -15.68 -0.27
C THR A 21 -27.90 -16.09 -1.67
N ILE A 22 -26.70 -16.67 -1.81
CA ILE A 22 -26.20 -17.15 -3.10
C ILE A 22 -27.16 -18.21 -3.69
N LYS A 23 -27.63 -19.16 -2.87
CA LYS A 23 -28.59 -20.19 -3.30
C LYS A 23 -29.91 -19.59 -3.79
N GLU A 24 -30.44 -18.59 -3.07
CA GLU A 24 -31.68 -17.92 -3.47
C GLU A 24 -31.53 -17.13 -4.77
N LEU A 25 -30.41 -16.42 -4.95
CA LEU A 25 -30.09 -15.71 -6.18
C LEU A 25 -29.98 -16.68 -7.37
N MET A 26 -29.27 -17.80 -7.21
CA MET A 26 -29.12 -18.82 -8.26
C MET A 26 -30.47 -19.43 -8.63
N ALA A 27 -31.28 -19.83 -7.65
CA ALA A 27 -32.59 -20.44 -7.88
C ALA A 27 -33.56 -19.48 -8.60
N LEU A 28 -33.50 -18.18 -8.31
CA LEU A 28 -34.31 -17.19 -9.03
C LEU A 28 -33.82 -17.01 -10.48
N GLY A 29 -32.51 -17.08 -10.72
CA GLY A 29 -31.95 -17.02 -12.07
C GLY A 29 -32.42 -18.15 -12.97
N GLU A 30 -32.44 -19.38 -12.45
CA GLU A 30 -32.96 -20.54 -13.17
C GLU A 30 -34.44 -20.37 -13.52
N ARG A 31 -35.26 -19.84 -12.59
CA ARG A 31 -36.67 -19.52 -12.85
C ARG A 31 -36.86 -18.41 -13.89
N LYS A 32 -35.89 -17.50 -14.03
CA LYS A 32 -35.85 -16.46 -15.07
C LYS A 32 -35.19 -16.93 -16.37
N GLU A 33 -35.06 -18.24 -16.57
CA GLU A 33 -34.53 -18.86 -17.78
C GLU A 33 -33.07 -18.50 -18.11
N TYR A 34 -32.24 -18.25 -17.10
CA TYR A 34 -30.78 -18.14 -17.27
C TYR A 34 -30.09 -19.50 -17.09
N SER A 35 -28.96 -19.70 -17.79
CA SER A 35 -28.10 -20.86 -17.57
C SER A 35 -27.15 -20.57 -16.41
N VAL A 36 -27.59 -20.87 -15.19
CA VAL A 36 -26.82 -20.63 -13.97
C VAL A 36 -25.91 -21.82 -13.69
N THR A 37 -24.62 -21.56 -13.49
CA THR A 37 -23.62 -22.56 -13.12
C THR A 37 -22.81 -22.06 -11.92
N VAL A 38 -22.19 -22.98 -11.18
CA VAL A 38 -21.37 -22.65 -10.01
C VAL A 38 -19.98 -23.29 -10.12
N ASP A 39 -18.96 -22.54 -9.70
CA ASP A 39 -17.62 -23.06 -9.44
C ASP A 39 -17.24 -22.80 -7.97
N PHE A 40 -16.82 -23.88 -7.28
CA PHE A 40 -16.41 -23.84 -5.89
C PHE A 40 -14.92 -23.51 -5.69
N LEU A 41 -14.24 -23.05 -6.74
CA LEU A 41 -12.86 -22.57 -6.74
C LEU A 41 -11.85 -23.64 -6.29
N LYS A 42 -12.06 -24.89 -6.70
CA LYS A 42 -11.20 -26.04 -6.36
C LYS A 42 -10.02 -26.24 -7.32
N ASN A 43 -10.17 -25.82 -8.58
CA ASN A 43 -9.15 -25.98 -9.62
C ASN A 43 -9.09 -24.74 -10.50
N PHE A 44 -7.90 -24.14 -10.60
CA PHE A 44 -7.74 -22.87 -11.32
C PHE A 44 -7.96 -23.00 -12.83
N GLU A 45 -7.43 -24.05 -13.47
CA GLU A 45 -7.56 -24.23 -14.92
C GLU A 45 -9.00 -24.56 -15.34
N GLU A 46 -9.72 -25.33 -14.52
CA GLU A 46 -11.15 -25.54 -14.71
C GLU A 46 -11.92 -24.22 -14.58
N THR A 47 -11.60 -23.42 -13.56
CA THR A 47 -12.23 -22.11 -13.34
C THR A 47 -12.01 -21.19 -14.55
N LYS A 48 -10.78 -21.12 -15.09
CA LYS A 48 -10.44 -20.34 -16.28
C LYS A 48 -11.25 -20.76 -17.50
N SER A 49 -11.41 -22.07 -17.70
CA SER A 49 -12.20 -22.66 -18.78
C SER A 49 -13.70 -22.33 -18.67
N LYS A 50 -14.24 -22.21 -17.45
CA LYS A 50 -15.64 -21.80 -17.24
C LYS A 50 -15.81 -20.29 -17.47
N ILE A 51 -14.92 -19.46 -16.94
CA ILE A 51 -14.96 -18.00 -17.12
C ILE A 51 -14.98 -17.65 -18.62
N SER A 52 -14.15 -18.29 -19.44
CA SER A 52 -14.07 -18.00 -20.88
C SER A 52 -15.31 -18.39 -21.70
N LYS A 53 -16.21 -19.20 -21.14
CA LYS A 53 -17.41 -19.72 -21.80
C LYS A 53 -18.72 -19.12 -21.28
N THR A 54 -18.63 -18.08 -20.46
CA THR A 54 -19.74 -17.48 -19.72
C THR A 54 -20.03 -16.06 -20.23
N ASP A 55 -21.29 -15.64 -20.21
CA ASP A 55 -21.69 -14.28 -20.60
C ASP A 55 -21.51 -13.25 -19.46
N LEU A 56 -21.66 -13.67 -18.19
CA LEU A 56 -21.48 -12.85 -16.99
C LEU A 56 -20.95 -13.68 -15.81
N VAL A 57 -19.96 -13.15 -15.09
CA VAL A 57 -19.44 -13.76 -13.86
C VAL A 57 -20.03 -13.06 -12.63
N VAL A 58 -20.53 -13.83 -11.66
CA VAL A 58 -20.89 -13.33 -10.33
C VAL A 58 -19.83 -13.78 -9.33
N LEU A 59 -18.95 -12.85 -8.95
CA LEU A 59 -17.86 -13.10 -8.02
C LEU A 59 -18.33 -12.82 -6.58
N ASN A 60 -18.45 -13.89 -5.78
CA ASN A 60 -18.90 -13.81 -4.38
C ASN A 60 -17.68 -13.78 -3.43
N SER A 61 -17.66 -14.68 -2.45
CA SER A 61 -16.51 -14.87 -1.55
C SER A 61 -15.42 -15.73 -2.20
N THR A 62 -14.19 -15.24 -2.16
CA THR A 62 -12.97 -15.90 -2.69
C THR A 62 -11.91 -16.14 -1.62
N SER A 63 -12.19 -15.74 -0.39
CA SER A 63 -11.27 -15.74 0.75
C SER A 63 -10.60 -17.07 1.11
N ARG A 64 -11.22 -18.21 0.79
CA ARG A 64 -10.73 -19.57 1.04
C ARG A 64 -10.14 -20.19 -0.23
N CYS A 65 -10.15 -19.47 -1.35
CA CYS A 65 -9.52 -19.90 -2.60
C CYS A 65 -7.99 -19.78 -2.47
N HIS A 66 -7.27 -20.89 -2.62
CA HIS A 66 -5.81 -20.91 -2.52
C HIS A 66 -5.09 -20.17 -3.66
N PHE A 67 -5.82 -19.83 -4.73
CA PHE A 67 -5.35 -19.07 -5.89
C PHE A 67 -6.13 -17.76 -6.08
N GLU A 68 -6.67 -17.18 -5.00
CA GLU A 68 -7.52 -15.97 -5.04
C GLU A 68 -6.92 -14.81 -5.85
N LEU A 69 -5.64 -14.48 -5.61
CA LEU A 69 -5.00 -13.36 -6.30
C LEU A 69 -4.84 -13.64 -7.81
N ASP A 70 -4.52 -14.88 -8.18
CA ASP A 70 -4.36 -15.27 -9.58
C ASP A 70 -5.71 -15.37 -10.29
N LEU A 71 -6.76 -15.81 -9.59
CA LEU A 71 -8.14 -15.75 -10.06
C LEU A 71 -8.56 -14.32 -10.38
N VAL A 72 -8.33 -13.39 -9.44
CA VAL A 72 -8.70 -11.97 -9.63
C VAL A 72 -7.90 -11.35 -10.77
N LYS A 73 -6.58 -11.60 -10.85
CA LYS A 73 -5.75 -11.13 -11.98
C LYS A 73 -6.24 -11.68 -13.32
N TYR A 74 -6.60 -12.96 -13.37
CA TYR A 74 -7.13 -13.60 -14.58
C TYR A 74 -8.48 -13.00 -14.97
N LEU A 75 -9.42 -12.86 -14.02
CA LEU A 75 -10.73 -12.27 -14.29
C LEU A 75 -10.59 -10.84 -14.83
N LEU A 76 -9.72 -10.03 -14.22
CA LEU A 76 -9.42 -8.66 -14.66
C LEU A 76 -8.76 -8.58 -16.05
N SER A 77 -8.11 -9.66 -16.52
CA SER A 77 -7.55 -9.71 -17.87
C SER A 77 -8.55 -10.20 -18.93
N GLN A 78 -9.73 -10.67 -18.51
CA GLN A 78 -10.79 -11.07 -19.43
C GLN A 78 -11.72 -9.89 -19.79
N GLN A 79 -12.38 -9.98 -20.94
CA GLN A 79 -13.41 -9.01 -21.36
C GLN A 79 -14.81 -9.35 -20.84
N VAL A 80 -14.98 -10.47 -20.14
CA VAL A 80 -16.28 -10.87 -19.59
C VAL A 80 -16.71 -9.89 -18.49
N PRO A 81 -17.94 -9.33 -18.54
CA PRO A 81 -18.44 -8.51 -17.44
C PRO A 81 -18.56 -9.36 -16.18
N TYR A 82 -18.40 -8.71 -15.02
CA TYR A 82 -18.61 -9.37 -13.75
C TYR A 82 -19.29 -8.46 -12.73
N ILE A 83 -20.08 -9.08 -11.86
CA ILE A 83 -20.67 -8.47 -10.67
C ILE A 83 -19.85 -8.92 -9.47
N LYS A 84 -19.40 -7.98 -8.64
CA LYS A 84 -18.76 -8.30 -7.35
C LYS A 84 -19.81 -8.24 -6.25
N VAL A 85 -20.26 -9.39 -5.77
CA VAL A 85 -21.08 -9.47 -4.56
C VAL A 85 -20.15 -9.57 -3.36
N GLU A 86 -20.12 -8.54 -2.53
CA GLU A 86 -19.23 -8.49 -1.37
C GLU A 86 -19.99 -8.88 -0.11
N TYR A 87 -19.44 -9.88 0.58
CA TYR A 87 -19.99 -10.44 1.82
C TYR A 87 -19.08 -10.19 3.02
N ASP A 88 -17.85 -9.69 2.78
CA ASP A 88 -16.81 -9.49 3.78
C ASP A 88 -15.95 -8.27 3.43
N TYR A 89 -14.96 -7.97 4.27
CA TYR A 89 -13.92 -7.00 3.93
C TYR A 89 -12.71 -7.71 3.35
N ASN A 90 -12.88 -8.39 2.22
CA ASN A 90 -11.90 -9.36 1.70
C ASN A 90 -10.54 -8.76 1.36
N PHE A 91 -10.47 -7.44 1.11
CA PHE A 91 -9.21 -6.70 0.97
C PHE A 91 -8.38 -6.64 2.25
N CYS A 92 -9.02 -6.76 3.42
CA CYS A 92 -8.37 -6.80 4.72
C CYS A 92 -7.89 -8.22 5.02
N VAL A 93 -6.66 -8.40 5.51
CA VAL A 93 -6.10 -9.72 5.87
C VAL A 93 -6.96 -10.41 6.93
N ARG A 94 -7.54 -9.62 7.85
CA ARG A 94 -8.42 -10.12 8.92
C ARG A 94 -9.88 -10.27 8.48
N ARG A 95 -10.23 -9.82 7.27
CA ARG A 95 -11.58 -9.82 6.68
C ARG A 95 -12.66 -9.09 7.46
N ASN A 96 -12.29 -8.24 8.42
CA ASN A 96 -13.22 -7.69 9.39
C ASN A 96 -13.00 -6.21 9.73
N ILE A 97 -12.04 -5.54 9.09
CA ILE A 97 -11.68 -4.14 9.30
C ILE A 97 -11.65 -3.68 10.77
N LEU A 98 -11.23 -4.55 11.71
CA LEU A 98 -11.19 -4.21 13.13
C LEU A 98 -10.35 -2.95 13.41
N CYS A 99 -9.40 -2.61 12.54
CA CYS A 99 -8.63 -1.37 12.61
C CYS A 99 -9.46 -0.08 12.48
N THR A 100 -10.73 -0.17 12.10
CA THR A 100 -11.68 0.96 12.09
C THR A 100 -12.36 1.18 13.44
N VAL A 101 -12.36 0.16 14.32
CA VAL A 101 -12.97 0.22 15.66
C VAL A 101 -11.96 0.13 16.79
N ASP A 102 -10.75 -0.40 16.54
CA ASP A 102 -9.63 -0.47 17.48
C ASP A 102 -8.38 0.22 16.91
N TYR A 103 -8.04 1.38 17.48
CA TYR A 103 -6.92 2.22 17.07
C TYR A 103 -5.53 1.61 17.37
N ASN A 104 -5.47 0.55 18.18
CA ASN A 104 -4.23 -0.16 18.48
C ASN A 104 -3.82 -1.10 17.34
N ILE A 105 -4.74 -1.44 16.44
CA ILE A 105 -4.45 -2.31 15.30
C ILE A 105 -3.74 -1.50 14.20
N ARG A 106 -2.49 -1.86 13.93
CA ARG A 106 -1.63 -1.25 12.89
C ARG A 106 -1.04 -2.32 11.98
N ASN A 107 -0.63 -1.92 10.78
CA ASN A 107 -0.02 -2.79 9.75
C ASN A 107 -0.80 -4.09 9.52
N CYS A 108 -2.13 -4.00 9.47
CA CYS A 108 -3.04 -5.15 9.45
C CYS A 108 -3.49 -5.58 8.04
N CYS A 109 -3.17 -4.80 7.00
CA CYS A 109 -3.59 -5.08 5.63
C CYS A 109 -2.41 -5.50 4.73
N ASN A 110 -2.67 -6.35 3.74
CA ASN A 110 -1.72 -6.76 2.71
C ASN A 110 -1.79 -5.73 1.55
N PRO A 111 -0.69 -5.04 1.20
CA PRO A 111 -0.67 -4.02 0.16
C PRO A 111 -1.14 -4.57 -1.20
N ASP A 112 -0.56 -5.67 -1.67
CA ASP A 112 -0.87 -6.25 -2.98
C ASP A 112 -2.35 -6.61 -3.10
N LYS A 113 -2.90 -7.20 -2.04
CA LYS A 113 -4.33 -7.53 -1.96
C LYS A 113 -5.19 -6.28 -1.96
N PHE A 114 -4.82 -5.28 -1.15
CA PHE A 114 -5.53 -4.00 -1.10
C PHE A 114 -5.58 -3.33 -2.48
N HIS A 115 -4.44 -3.32 -3.18
CA HIS A 115 -4.33 -2.70 -4.50
C HIS A 115 -5.10 -3.45 -5.59
N LEU A 116 -4.98 -4.78 -5.60
CA LEU A 116 -5.69 -5.63 -6.54
C LEU A 116 -7.21 -5.54 -6.36
N PHE A 117 -7.70 -5.49 -5.11
CA PHE A 117 -9.13 -5.38 -4.83
C PHE A 117 -9.71 -4.04 -5.24
N ARG A 118 -8.94 -2.93 -5.16
CA ARG A 118 -9.39 -1.67 -5.77
C ARG A 118 -9.70 -1.86 -7.25
N LYS A 119 -8.78 -2.48 -8.01
CA LYS A 119 -8.96 -2.73 -9.46
C LYS A 119 -10.17 -3.63 -9.72
N LEU A 120 -10.36 -4.64 -8.87
CA LEU A 120 -11.52 -5.52 -8.91
C LEU A 120 -12.83 -4.75 -8.72
N PHE A 121 -12.91 -3.86 -7.74
CA PHE A 121 -14.13 -3.06 -7.51
C PHE A 121 -14.40 -2.06 -8.65
N SER A 122 -13.39 -1.31 -9.09
CA SER A 122 -13.56 -0.33 -10.17
C SER A 122 -13.84 -0.96 -11.53
N GLY A 123 -13.38 -2.19 -11.76
CA GLY A 123 -13.61 -2.93 -12.99
C GLY A 123 -14.97 -3.62 -13.07
N ALA A 124 -15.67 -3.77 -11.95
CA ALA A 124 -16.93 -4.48 -11.88
C ALA A 124 -18.02 -3.75 -12.66
N ALA A 125 -18.87 -4.52 -13.37
CA ALA A 125 -20.09 -3.98 -13.97
C ALA A 125 -21.09 -3.51 -12.90
N LEU A 126 -21.04 -4.12 -11.71
CA LEU A 126 -21.79 -3.72 -10.53
C LEU A 126 -21.12 -4.27 -9.27
N ASN A 127 -21.07 -3.46 -8.21
CA ASN A 127 -20.70 -3.91 -6.87
C ASN A 127 -21.96 -4.09 -6.02
N VAL A 128 -22.08 -5.19 -5.29
CA VAL A 128 -23.26 -5.46 -4.43
C VAL A 128 -22.83 -5.55 -2.98
N PHE A 129 -23.41 -4.71 -2.12
CA PHE A 129 -23.10 -4.64 -0.70
C PHE A 129 -24.30 -5.06 0.15
N GLN A 130 -24.03 -5.73 1.27
CA GLN A 130 -25.08 -6.28 2.13
C GLN A 130 -25.81 -5.28 3.04
N SER A 131 -25.35 -4.03 3.10
CA SER A 131 -25.98 -2.95 3.87
C SER A 131 -25.38 -1.57 3.55
N PRO A 132 -26.07 -0.47 3.89
CA PRO A 132 -25.52 0.89 3.77
C PRO A 132 -24.20 1.09 4.51
N LYS A 133 -24.07 0.61 5.76
CA LYS A 133 -22.82 0.73 6.54
C LYS A 133 -21.68 -0.11 5.96
N HIS A 134 -22.00 -1.25 5.35
CA HIS A 134 -21.01 -2.08 4.65
C HIS A 134 -20.47 -1.40 3.38
N TYR A 135 -21.36 -0.79 2.59
CA TYR A 135 -20.98 0.05 1.46
C TYR A 135 -20.12 1.23 1.93
N GLN A 136 -20.58 1.99 2.93
CA GLN A 136 -19.84 3.16 3.44
C GLN A 136 -18.44 2.78 3.89
N SER A 137 -18.30 1.65 4.59
CA SER A 137 -16.99 1.14 5.01
C SER A 137 -16.08 0.87 3.81
N HIS A 138 -16.59 0.30 2.71
CA HIS A 138 -15.81 0.10 1.48
C HIS A 138 -15.50 1.41 0.77
N PHE A 139 -16.46 2.34 0.72
CA PHE A 139 -16.29 3.67 0.15
C PHE A 139 -15.21 4.47 0.90
N ASP A 140 -15.12 4.33 2.22
CA ASP A 140 -14.07 4.96 3.02
C ASP A 140 -12.66 4.47 2.64
N PHE A 141 -12.52 3.23 2.17
CA PHE A 141 -11.25 2.67 1.69
C PHE A 141 -11.00 2.94 0.20
N TYR A 142 -12.03 2.86 -0.64
CA TYR A 142 -11.89 2.76 -2.10
C TYR A 142 -12.57 3.89 -2.90
N GLY A 143 -13.43 4.69 -2.26
CA GLY A 143 -14.12 5.83 -2.88
C GLY A 143 -14.85 5.45 -4.16
N GLU A 144 -14.60 6.21 -5.22
CA GLU A 144 -15.25 6.07 -6.54
C GLU A 144 -15.10 4.68 -7.16
N ALA A 145 -14.12 3.87 -6.75
CA ALA A 145 -13.99 2.49 -7.23
C ALA A 145 -15.19 1.60 -6.85
N VAL A 146 -15.96 1.95 -5.82
CA VAL A 146 -17.17 1.22 -5.41
C VAL A 146 -18.45 2.02 -5.63
N ALA A 147 -18.39 3.19 -6.29
CA ALA A 147 -19.54 4.09 -6.43
C ALA A 147 -20.68 3.50 -7.27
N ASN A 148 -20.37 2.73 -8.32
CA ASN A 148 -21.38 1.97 -9.05
C ASN A 148 -21.77 0.72 -8.25
N HIS A 149 -22.92 0.78 -7.57
CA HIS A 149 -23.30 -0.24 -6.61
C HIS A 149 -24.81 -0.47 -6.48
N LEU A 150 -25.14 -1.63 -5.91
CA LEU A 150 -26.45 -1.99 -5.39
C LEU A 150 -26.30 -2.35 -3.91
N ILE A 151 -27.16 -1.80 -3.06
CA ILE A 151 -27.26 -2.23 -1.66
C ILE A 151 -28.41 -3.23 -1.57
N MET A 152 -28.11 -4.42 -1.07
CA MET A 152 -29.06 -5.52 -0.98
C MET A 152 -29.22 -5.92 0.49
N PRO A 153 -30.41 -5.77 1.10
CA PRO A 153 -30.65 -6.33 2.42
C PRO A 153 -30.51 -7.86 2.39
N PRO A 154 -30.23 -8.50 3.54
CA PRO A 154 -30.13 -9.95 3.57
C PRO A 154 -31.39 -10.59 3.00
N THR A 155 -31.21 -11.56 2.11
CA THR A 155 -32.32 -12.27 1.48
C THR A 155 -32.89 -13.28 2.49
N VAL A 156 -33.74 -12.77 3.38
CA VAL A 156 -34.49 -13.59 4.31
C VAL A 156 -35.76 -14.05 3.62
N ASP A 157 -35.96 -15.37 3.54
CA ASP A 157 -37.23 -15.93 3.09
C ASP A 157 -38.31 -15.69 4.16
N VAL A 158 -38.99 -14.54 4.03
CA VAL A 158 -40.02 -14.08 4.95
C VAL A 158 -41.13 -15.12 5.10
N SER A 159 -41.39 -15.93 4.06
CA SER A 159 -42.43 -16.98 4.10
C SER A 159 -42.10 -18.15 5.04
N LYS A 160 -40.83 -18.34 5.40
CA LYS A 160 -40.38 -19.41 6.31
C LYS A 160 -40.32 -18.97 7.77
N LEU A 161 -40.53 -17.69 8.06
CA LEU A 161 -40.57 -17.19 9.43
C LEU A 161 -41.79 -17.75 10.16
N LYS A 162 -41.64 -18.04 11.45
CA LYS A 162 -42.70 -18.60 12.31
C LYS A 162 -42.92 -17.75 13.57
N PRO A 163 -43.25 -16.45 13.44
CA PRO A 163 -43.49 -15.61 14.60
C PRO A 163 -44.62 -16.16 15.46
N SER A 164 -44.42 -16.18 16.78
CA SER A 164 -45.38 -16.65 17.79
C SER A 164 -45.85 -15.46 18.63
N GLU A 165 -47.15 -15.40 18.93
CA GLU A 165 -47.70 -14.43 19.88
C GLU A 165 -47.21 -14.73 21.31
N GLU A 166 -47.09 -16.01 21.65
CA GLU A 166 -46.48 -16.45 22.90
C GLU A 166 -44.94 -16.40 22.77
N LYS A 167 -44.31 -15.59 23.61
CA LYS A 167 -42.85 -15.41 23.66
C LYS A 167 -42.25 -16.04 24.92
N ASP A 168 -41.12 -16.71 24.74
CA ASP A 168 -40.24 -17.21 25.81
C ASP A 168 -39.48 -16.03 26.42
N GLU A 169 -39.86 -15.67 27.65
CA GLU A 169 -39.27 -14.56 28.40
C GLU A 169 -38.04 -14.99 29.23
N GLU A 170 -37.84 -16.29 29.41
CA GLU A 170 -36.83 -16.84 30.30
C GLU A 170 -35.56 -17.27 29.57
N THR A 171 -35.62 -17.50 28.25
CA THR A 171 -34.50 -18.01 27.47
C THR A 171 -34.00 -17.02 26.44
N ILE A 172 -32.68 -16.75 26.46
CA ILE A 172 -31.97 -16.01 25.41
C ILE A 172 -31.11 -17.01 24.61
N PRO A 173 -31.32 -17.18 23.30
CA PRO A 173 -30.52 -18.06 22.48
C PRO A 173 -29.31 -17.36 21.84
N PHE A 174 -28.26 -18.13 21.57
CA PHE A 174 -27.12 -17.74 20.73
C PHE A 174 -26.89 -18.81 19.66
N PHE A 175 -26.74 -18.41 18.39
CA PHE A 175 -26.60 -19.35 17.28
C PHE A 175 -25.20 -19.32 16.66
N GLY A 176 -24.52 -20.46 16.68
CA GLY A 176 -23.14 -20.63 16.21
C GLY A 176 -22.11 -20.61 17.32
N ASP A 177 -20.83 -20.78 16.95
CA ASP A 177 -19.73 -20.82 17.91
C ASP A 177 -19.62 -19.49 18.69
N LEU A 178 -19.69 -19.57 20.02
CA LEU A 178 -19.55 -18.45 20.94
C LEU A 178 -18.09 -18.01 20.98
N ASN A 179 -17.78 -16.88 20.35
CA ASN A 179 -16.42 -16.37 20.19
C ASN A 179 -16.35 -14.85 20.35
N PHE A 180 -15.13 -14.33 20.49
CA PHE A 180 -14.88 -12.91 20.72
C PHE A 180 -15.48 -12.00 19.64
N LEU A 181 -15.24 -12.29 18.37
CA LEU A 181 -15.66 -11.42 17.27
C LEU A 181 -17.19 -11.28 17.21
N LYS A 182 -17.92 -12.36 17.50
CA LYS A 182 -19.39 -12.37 17.50
C LYS A 182 -20.02 -11.76 18.77
N GLY A 183 -19.23 -11.13 19.65
CA GLY A 183 -19.76 -10.55 20.89
C GLY A 183 -19.89 -11.54 22.03
N GLY A 184 -19.17 -12.67 21.99
CA GLY A 184 -19.29 -13.70 23.01
C GLY A 184 -18.97 -13.22 24.42
N HIS A 185 -18.05 -12.26 24.60
CA HIS A 185 -17.81 -11.67 25.92
C HIS A 185 -19.02 -10.91 26.44
N GLU A 186 -19.64 -10.07 25.62
CA GLU A 186 -20.86 -9.32 25.97
C GLU A 186 -22.00 -10.27 26.32
N TYR A 187 -22.18 -11.35 25.56
CA TYR A 187 -23.21 -12.36 25.81
C TYR A 187 -23.01 -13.06 27.16
N VAL A 188 -21.78 -13.44 27.49
CA VAL A 188 -21.45 -14.08 28.78
C VAL A 188 -21.59 -13.10 29.94
N THR A 189 -21.13 -11.85 29.77
CA THR A 189 -21.27 -10.81 30.80
C THR A 189 -22.74 -10.51 31.07
N TYR A 190 -23.58 -10.42 30.04
CA TYR A 190 -25.01 -10.25 30.23
C TYR A 190 -25.65 -11.44 30.97
N ALA A 191 -25.18 -12.67 30.72
CA ALA A 191 -25.63 -13.86 31.44
C ALA A 191 -25.24 -13.87 32.92
N GLU A 192 -24.06 -13.35 33.27
CA GLU A 192 -23.62 -13.15 34.65
C GLU A 192 -24.46 -12.11 35.39
N GLU A 193 -24.85 -11.03 34.70
CA GLU A 193 -25.68 -9.95 35.24
C GLU A 193 -27.16 -10.37 35.42
N HIS A 194 -27.61 -11.42 34.72
CA HIS A 194 -29.01 -11.88 34.71
C HIS A 194 -29.13 -13.38 35.09
N PRO A 195 -28.82 -13.76 36.33
CA PRO A 195 -28.78 -15.16 36.76
C PRO A 195 -30.15 -15.86 36.74
N SER A 196 -31.25 -15.12 36.69
CA SER A 196 -32.61 -15.65 36.58
C SER A 196 -33.00 -16.07 35.15
N LEU A 197 -32.24 -15.66 34.13
CA LEU A 197 -32.47 -16.02 32.73
C LEU A 197 -31.60 -17.20 32.31
N ASN A 198 -32.08 -17.97 31.33
CA ASN A 198 -31.40 -19.11 30.75
C ASN A 198 -30.73 -18.73 29.43
N PHE A 199 -29.45 -19.08 29.25
CA PHE A 199 -28.69 -18.77 28.04
C PHE A 199 -28.37 -20.05 27.28
N LYS A 200 -28.95 -20.22 26.09
CA LYS A 200 -28.77 -21.44 25.27
C LYS A 200 -27.90 -21.16 24.05
N VAL A 201 -26.72 -21.75 24.01
CA VAL A 201 -25.76 -21.61 22.91
C VAL A 201 -25.85 -22.84 21.99
N PHE A 202 -26.26 -22.64 20.75
CA PHE A 202 -26.29 -23.67 19.70
C PHE A 202 -25.00 -23.63 18.88
N GLY A 203 -23.90 -24.09 19.48
CA GLY A 203 -22.55 -24.03 18.94
C GLY A 203 -21.49 -24.32 20.00
N ARG A 204 -20.20 -24.24 19.63
CA ARG A 204 -19.09 -24.54 20.55
C ARG A 204 -18.64 -23.30 21.33
N ASN A 205 -18.18 -23.49 22.57
CA ASN A 205 -17.46 -22.45 23.29
C ASN A 205 -16.06 -22.25 22.69
N ARG A 206 -15.73 -21.02 22.28
CA ARG A 206 -14.40 -20.60 21.80
C ARG A 206 -13.77 -19.51 22.66
N LEU A 207 -14.40 -19.13 23.76
CA LEU A 207 -13.89 -18.13 24.68
C LEU A 207 -12.94 -18.77 25.69
N ARG A 208 -11.92 -18.02 26.09
CA ARG A 208 -10.99 -18.41 27.16
C ARG A 208 -11.40 -17.74 28.48
N ARG A 209 -12.62 -18.03 28.94
CA ARG A 209 -13.16 -17.58 30.23
C ARG A 209 -14.14 -18.61 30.78
N GLU A 210 -14.37 -18.56 32.08
CA GLU A 210 -15.38 -19.39 32.76
C GLU A 210 -16.79 -18.98 32.30
N MET A 211 -17.68 -19.98 32.22
CA MET A 211 -19.07 -19.79 31.82
C MET A 211 -19.96 -19.79 33.06
N PRO A 212 -20.97 -18.91 33.15
CA PRO A 212 -21.90 -18.91 34.27
C PRO A 212 -22.82 -20.14 34.23
N ASN A 213 -23.33 -20.54 35.40
CA ASN A 213 -24.10 -21.79 35.56
C ASN A 213 -25.44 -21.79 34.81
N ASN A 214 -25.97 -20.61 34.47
CA ASN A 214 -27.21 -20.43 33.70
C ASN A 214 -26.99 -20.53 32.17
N MET A 215 -25.80 -20.92 31.71
CA MET A 215 -25.47 -21.09 30.30
C MET A 215 -25.31 -22.57 29.92
N THR A 216 -25.93 -22.98 28.82
CA THR A 216 -25.85 -24.34 28.29
C THR A 216 -25.43 -24.37 26.82
N PHE A 217 -24.68 -25.40 26.43
CA PHE A 217 -24.18 -25.59 25.07
C PHE A 217 -24.85 -26.79 24.41
N HIS A 218 -25.27 -26.61 23.17
CA HIS A 218 -26.01 -27.57 22.37
C HIS A 218 -25.36 -27.70 20.99
N ASP A 219 -25.61 -28.82 20.31
CA ASP A 219 -25.13 -29.01 18.95
C ASP A 219 -25.71 -27.96 17.97
N PRO A 220 -24.96 -27.60 16.91
CA PRO A 220 -25.48 -26.74 15.87
C PRO A 220 -26.76 -27.30 15.24
N ILE A 221 -27.78 -26.46 15.10
CA ILE A 221 -29.09 -26.81 14.55
C ILE A 221 -29.29 -26.30 13.12
N SER A 222 -30.30 -26.84 12.43
CA SER A 222 -30.68 -26.42 11.08
C SER A 222 -31.30 -25.03 11.06
N ASN A 223 -31.24 -24.34 9.92
CA ASN A 223 -31.81 -22.99 9.77
C ASN A 223 -33.32 -22.96 10.08
N THR A 224 -34.07 -23.98 9.65
CA THR A 224 -35.49 -24.13 9.98
C THR A 224 -35.72 -24.13 11.49
N LYS A 225 -34.85 -24.81 12.25
CA LYS A 225 -34.96 -24.84 13.71
C LYS A 225 -34.57 -23.52 14.36
N VAL A 226 -33.60 -22.81 13.80
CA VAL A 226 -33.26 -21.43 14.22
C VAL A 226 -34.49 -20.53 14.11
N LEU A 227 -35.16 -20.52 12.95
CA LEU A 227 -36.36 -19.69 12.73
C LEU A 227 -37.51 -20.05 13.67
N GLU A 228 -37.69 -21.33 14.00
CA GLU A 228 -38.68 -21.77 15.01
C GLU A 228 -38.39 -21.22 16.41
N ILE A 229 -37.11 -21.23 16.82
CA ILE A 229 -36.71 -20.71 18.13
C ILE A 229 -36.87 -19.20 18.14
N LEU A 230 -36.37 -18.48 17.12
CA LEU A 230 -36.53 -17.03 16.99
C LEU A 230 -37.99 -16.59 17.00
N GLY A 231 -38.87 -17.37 16.36
CA GLY A 231 -40.31 -17.14 16.38
C GLY A 231 -40.90 -17.00 17.79
N LYS A 232 -40.37 -17.77 18.74
CA LYS A 232 -40.76 -17.75 20.16
C LYS A 232 -39.86 -16.89 21.04
N THR A 233 -38.69 -16.44 20.58
CA THR A 233 -37.77 -15.65 21.40
C THR A 233 -38.35 -14.26 21.69
N LYS A 234 -38.35 -13.83 22.96
CA LYS A 234 -38.68 -12.44 23.36
C LYS A 234 -37.50 -11.51 23.11
N GLN A 235 -36.35 -11.80 23.71
CA GLN A 235 -35.16 -10.95 23.67
C GLN A 235 -34.00 -11.65 22.95
N PHE A 236 -33.33 -10.92 22.07
CA PHE A 236 -32.20 -11.42 21.28
C PHE A 236 -30.98 -10.51 21.41
N ILE A 237 -29.82 -11.07 21.74
CA ILE A 237 -28.57 -10.31 21.91
C ILE A 237 -27.69 -10.45 20.68
N CYS A 238 -27.31 -9.33 20.09
CA CYS A 238 -26.36 -9.29 18.98
C CYS A 238 -25.43 -8.09 19.13
N LYS A 239 -24.26 -8.31 19.74
CA LYS A 239 -23.27 -7.23 20.01
C LYS A 239 -21.89 -7.60 19.45
N PRO A 240 -21.73 -7.71 18.12
CA PRO A 240 -20.45 -8.10 17.55
C PRO A 240 -19.35 -7.09 17.87
N VAL A 241 -18.11 -7.57 17.99
CA VAL A 241 -16.93 -6.71 18.17
C VAL A 241 -16.49 -6.12 16.83
N TRP A 242 -16.58 -6.90 15.77
CA TRP A 242 -16.26 -6.44 14.43
C TRP A 242 -17.47 -5.80 13.73
N PRO A 243 -17.26 -4.87 12.79
CA PRO A 243 -18.31 -4.39 11.90
C PRO A 243 -18.84 -5.52 11.00
N GLU A 244 -20.04 -6.03 11.24
CA GLU A 244 -20.65 -7.06 10.42
C GLU A 244 -21.24 -6.48 9.12
N PRO A 245 -20.92 -7.03 7.94
CA PRO A 245 -21.47 -6.57 6.65
C PRO A 245 -23.00 -6.57 6.58
N SER A 246 -23.61 -7.62 7.16
CA SER A 246 -25.05 -7.85 7.16
C SER A 246 -25.54 -8.05 8.59
N GLY A 247 -25.42 -9.25 9.14
CA GLY A 247 -26.13 -9.64 10.36
C GLY A 247 -27.51 -10.22 10.04
N ARG A 248 -27.58 -11.14 9.05
CA ARG A 248 -28.81 -11.85 8.65
C ARG A 248 -29.61 -12.40 9.83
N LEU A 249 -28.93 -12.98 10.83
CA LEU A 249 -29.60 -13.53 12.01
C LEU A 249 -30.31 -12.45 12.84
N ALA A 250 -29.71 -11.26 12.92
CA ALA A 250 -30.36 -10.11 13.57
C ALA A 250 -31.56 -9.61 12.74
N ALA A 251 -31.48 -9.69 11.41
CA ALA A 251 -32.62 -9.43 10.53
C ALA A 251 -33.76 -10.44 10.77
N GLU A 252 -33.44 -11.75 10.83
CA GLU A 252 -34.40 -12.83 11.10
C GLU A 252 -35.03 -12.71 12.49
N ALA A 253 -34.26 -12.33 13.51
CA ALA A 253 -34.78 -12.04 14.85
C ALA A 253 -35.74 -10.84 14.83
N PHE A 254 -35.38 -9.76 14.14
CA PHE A 254 -36.24 -8.58 14.01
C PHE A 254 -37.58 -8.93 13.34
N LEU A 255 -37.52 -9.65 12.22
CA LEU A 255 -38.72 -10.06 11.49
C LEU A 255 -39.59 -11.07 12.26
N SER A 256 -39.00 -11.75 13.25
CA SER A 256 -39.70 -12.65 14.17
C SER A 256 -40.32 -11.93 15.37
N GLY A 257 -40.15 -10.60 15.48
CA GLY A 257 -40.69 -9.80 16.58
C GLY A 257 -39.89 -9.88 17.88
N CYS A 258 -38.57 -10.14 17.81
CA CYS A 258 -37.70 -10.10 18.99
C CYS A 258 -37.34 -8.65 19.36
N GLU A 259 -37.25 -8.37 20.66
CA GLU A 259 -36.55 -7.20 21.20
C GLU A 259 -35.04 -7.42 21.03
N ILE A 260 -34.36 -6.52 20.32
CA ILE A 260 -32.95 -6.69 19.98
C ILE A 260 -32.06 -5.83 20.87
N LEU A 261 -31.19 -6.48 21.62
CA LEU A 261 -30.08 -5.84 22.34
C LEU A 261 -28.84 -5.84 21.46
N SER A 262 -28.57 -4.70 20.81
CA SER A 262 -27.48 -4.58 19.84
C SER A 262 -26.52 -3.41 20.08
N ASN A 263 -25.51 -3.32 19.21
CA ASN A 263 -24.64 -2.15 19.07
C ASN A 263 -24.71 -1.63 17.62
N ASP A 264 -23.93 -0.59 17.31
CA ASP A 264 -23.94 0.05 15.99
C ASP A 264 -23.20 -0.76 14.91
N ARG A 265 -22.65 -1.93 15.22
CA ARG A 265 -21.73 -2.67 14.34
C ARG A 265 -22.42 -3.70 13.45
N ILE A 266 -23.76 -3.76 13.46
CA ILE A 266 -24.54 -4.68 12.61
C ILE A 266 -25.00 -3.93 11.36
N GLY A 267 -24.50 -4.35 10.19
CA GLY A 267 -24.81 -3.70 8.91
C GLY A 267 -26.31 -3.58 8.63
N THR A 268 -27.09 -4.63 8.87
CA THR A 268 -28.55 -4.66 8.69
C THR A 268 -29.24 -3.49 9.38
N PHE A 269 -28.80 -3.05 10.56
CA PHE A 269 -29.45 -1.93 11.25
C PHE A 269 -29.11 -0.54 10.68
N SER A 270 -28.39 -0.48 9.57
CA SER A 270 -28.16 0.76 8.82
C SER A 270 -29.18 1.01 7.70
N PHE A 271 -30.13 0.10 7.46
CA PHE A 271 -31.28 0.38 6.60
C PHE A 271 -32.29 1.31 7.31
N ASP A 272 -32.95 2.17 6.54
CA ASP A 272 -33.84 3.22 7.04
C ASP A 272 -35.19 2.72 7.61
N PHE A 273 -35.47 1.41 7.48
CA PHE A 273 -36.66 0.77 8.02
C PHE A 273 -36.47 0.20 9.44
N TYR A 274 -35.24 0.19 9.96
CA TYR A 274 -34.99 -0.13 11.36
C TYR A 274 -35.13 1.11 12.26
N PRO A 275 -35.50 0.94 13.54
CA PRO A 275 -35.91 -0.31 14.17
C PRO A 275 -37.41 -0.61 14.03
N ASP A 276 -38.23 0.27 13.45
CA ASP A 276 -39.69 0.22 13.71
C ASP A 276 -40.57 -0.18 12.51
N ASN A 277 -40.03 -0.27 11.29
CA ASN A 277 -40.82 -0.49 10.08
C ASN A 277 -40.70 -1.93 9.54
N LEU A 278 -41.37 -2.85 10.24
CA LEU A 278 -41.37 -4.28 9.93
C LEU A 278 -41.90 -4.59 8.52
N GLU A 279 -42.97 -3.91 8.08
CA GLU A 279 -43.58 -4.19 6.77
C GLU A 279 -42.68 -3.76 5.61
N LYS A 280 -42.01 -2.61 5.73
CA LYS A 280 -41.00 -2.19 4.77
C LYS A 280 -39.82 -3.16 4.74
N ALA A 281 -39.36 -3.62 5.90
CA ALA A 281 -38.28 -4.61 5.99
C ALA A 281 -38.62 -5.91 5.22
N LYS A 282 -39.83 -6.44 5.41
CA LYS A 282 -40.31 -7.63 4.68
C LYS A 282 -40.35 -7.39 3.18
N ALA A 283 -40.93 -6.27 2.75
CA ALA A 283 -41.07 -5.93 1.34
C ALA A 283 -39.71 -5.80 0.65
N GLU A 284 -38.76 -5.09 1.25
CA GLU A 284 -37.42 -4.90 0.66
C GLU A 284 -36.60 -6.19 0.60
N MET A 285 -36.69 -7.06 1.61
CA MET A 285 -35.99 -8.35 1.58
C MET A 285 -36.56 -9.31 0.53
N LEU A 286 -37.87 -9.27 0.26
CA LEU A 286 -38.49 -10.01 -0.84
C LEU A 286 -38.08 -9.44 -2.21
N GLN A 287 -37.95 -8.12 -2.32
CA GLN A 287 -37.60 -7.43 -3.56
C GLN A 287 -36.10 -7.51 -3.91
N ALA A 288 -35.22 -7.72 -2.91
CA ALA A 288 -33.78 -7.74 -3.07
C ALA A 288 -33.25 -8.67 -4.19
N PRO A 289 -33.64 -9.97 -4.24
CA PRO A 289 -33.26 -10.86 -5.34
C PRO A 289 -33.75 -10.40 -6.71
N GLU A 290 -34.94 -9.81 -6.79
CA GLU A 290 -35.52 -9.29 -8.04
C GLU A 290 -34.72 -8.09 -8.56
N ASN A 291 -34.33 -7.18 -7.67
CA ASN A 291 -33.48 -6.03 -8.03
C ASN A 291 -32.11 -6.46 -8.55
N PHE A 292 -31.51 -7.50 -7.95
CA PHE A 292 -30.26 -8.07 -8.45
C PHE A 292 -30.42 -8.60 -9.88
N TRP A 293 -31.47 -9.36 -10.17
CA TRP A 293 -31.69 -9.91 -11.51
C TRP A 293 -32.12 -8.87 -12.54
N ALA A 294 -32.80 -7.80 -12.13
CA ALA A 294 -33.03 -6.63 -12.98
C ALA A 294 -31.69 -5.99 -13.40
N ALA A 295 -30.75 -5.83 -12.47
CA ALA A 295 -29.42 -5.32 -12.80
C ALA A 295 -28.61 -6.27 -13.71
N VAL A 296 -28.72 -7.60 -13.49
CA VAL A 296 -28.12 -8.61 -14.38
C VAL A 296 -28.69 -8.48 -15.81
N PHE A 297 -30.00 -8.30 -15.94
CA PHE A 297 -30.65 -8.10 -17.23
C PHE A 297 -30.11 -6.85 -17.95
N GLU A 298 -30.02 -5.72 -17.24
CA GLU A 298 -29.46 -4.48 -17.80
C GLU A 298 -28.00 -4.64 -18.25
N ILE A 299 -27.15 -5.28 -17.44
CA ILE A 299 -25.73 -5.51 -17.78
C ILE A 299 -25.58 -6.38 -19.02
N LEU A 300 -26.42 -7.39 -19.19
CA LEU A 300 -26.36 -8.30 -20.34
C LEU A 300 -26.89 -7.68 -21.64
N ASN A 301 -27.71 -6.64 -21.54
CA ASN A 301 -28.36 -5.99 -22.67
C ASN A 301 -27.75 -4.63 -23.05
N ASN A 302 -27.01 -3.98 -22.14
CA ASN A 302 -26.29 -2.74 -22.42
C ASN A 302 -24.81 -3.02 -22.72
N SER A 303 -24.35 -2.63 -23.91
CA SER A 303 -22.97 -2.85 -24.36
C SER A 303 -22.02 -1.66 -24.15
N GLN A 304 -22.50 -0.54 -23.59
CA GLN A 304 -21.69 0.67 -23.44
C GLN A 304 -21.25 0.88 -21.98
N LYS A 305 -19.94 0.78 -21.74
CA LYS A 305 -19.32 1.38 -20.55
C LYS A 305 -19.39 2.90 -20.70
N MET A 306 -20.22 3.56 -19.92
CA MET A 306 -20.17 5.01 -19.79
C MET A 306 -18.83 5.39 -19.15
N GLN A 307 -18.08 6.27 -19.80
CA GLN A 307 -16.88 6.85 -19.21
C GLN A 307 -17.28 7.82 -18.10
N ALA A 308 -16.58 7.76 -16.97
CA ALA A 308 -16.81 8.71 -15.89
C ALA A 308 -16.47 10.13 -16.36
N PRO A 309 -17.29 11.15 -16.03
CA PRO A 309 -17.00 12.52 -16.40
C PRO A 309 -15.71 12.97 -15.71
N LYS A 310 -14.85 13.70 -16.44
CA LYS A 310 -13.65 14.29 -15.86
C LYS A 310 -14.00 15.19 -14.68
N LEU A 311 -13.07 15.27 -13.73
CA LEU A 311 -13.04 16.36 -12.77
C LEU A 311 -12.84 17.66 -13.56
N LYS A 312 -13.53 18.74 -13.20
CA LYS A 312 -13.41 20.03 -13.89
C LYS A 312 -12.12 20.76 -13.47
N ARG A 313 -12.22 21.95 -12.86
CA ARG A 313 -11.05 22.68 -12.35
C ARG A 313 -10.70 22.17 -10.96
N VAL A 314 -9.52 21.58 -10.83
CA VAL A 314 -9.02 20.99 -9.59
C VAL A 314 -7.88 21.84 -9.03
N LEU A 315 -7.96 22.19 -7.75
CA LEU A 315 -6.86 22.78 -6.99
C LEU A 315 -6.30 21.76 -6.01
N VAL A 316 -4.98 21.56 -6.05
CA VAL A 316 -4.27 20.69 -5.10
C VAL A 316 -3.30 21.53 -4.28
N TYR A 317 -3.41 21.42 -2.96
CA TYR A 317 -2.44 21.95 -2.02
C TYR A 317 -1.49 20.86 -1.53
N LYS A 318 -0.26 21.30 -1.22
CA LYS A 318 0.67 20.57 -0.35
C LYS A 318 1.31 21.55 0.64
N SER A 319 0.47 22.25 1.40
CA SER A 319 0.88 23.37 2.24
C SER A 319 1.72 22.94 3.45
N TYR A 320 1.54 21.71 3.93
CA TYR A 320 2.19 21.23 5.14
C TYR A 320 3.16 20.08 4.88
N GLY A 321 4.43 20.24 5.28
CA GLY A 321 5.48 19.23 5.18
C GLY A 321 6.84 19.83 4.82
N GLY A 322 7.90 19.01 4.88
CA GLY A 322 9.21 19.40 4.37
C GLY A 322 9.23 19.39 2.83
N LEU A 323 10.31 19.92 2.24
CA LEU A 323 10.50 19.89 0.78
C LEU A 323 10.34 18.48 0.19
N GLY A 324 10.85 17.45 0.86
CA GLY A 324 10.73 16.05 0.45
C GLY A 324 9.27 15.56 0.33
N ASP A 325 8.39 16.02 1.22
CA ASP A 325 6.98 15.61 1.21
C ASP A 325 6.25 16.08 -0.04
N ILE A 326 6.68 17.20 -0.62
CA ILE A 326 6.13 17.71 -1.88
C ILE A 326 6.47 16.76 -3.03
N PHE A 327 7.71 16.28 -3.09
CA PHE A 327 8.15 15.33 -4.11
C PHE A 327 7.42 13.99 -4.03
N PHE A 328 7.06 13.53 -2.83
CA PHE A 328 6.29 12.30 -2.67
C PHE A 328 4.85 12.40 -3.21
N ALA A 329 4.29 13.60 -3.30
CA ALA A 329 2.93 13.82 -3.80
C ALA A 329 2.85 13.92 -5.33
N ILE A 330 3.98 14.14 -6.03
CA ILE A 330 4.01 14.34 -7.50
C ILE A 330 3.29 13.23 -8.27
N PRO A 331 3.49 11.93 -7.99
CA PRO A 331 2.81 10.88 -8.75
C PRO A 331 1.29 10.93 -8.59
N ALA A 332 0.81 11.28 -7.40
CA ALA A 332 -0.61 11.44 -7.13
C ALA A 332 -1.18 12.69 -7.85
N ILE A 333 -0.42 13.78 -7.91
CA ILE A 333 -0.79 15.00 -8.66
C ILE A 333 -0.94 14.69 -10.15
N TYR A 334 0.03 13.96 -10.76
CA TYR A 334 -0.08 13.57 -12.17
C TYR A 334 -1.29 12.67 -12.44
N LYS A 335 -1.59 11.73 -11.53
CA LYS A 335 -2.78 10.89 -11.64
C LYS A 335 -4.08 11.68 -11.58
N LEU A 336 -4.17 12.68 -10.69
CA LEU A 336 -5.32 13.59 -10.66
C LEU A 336 -5.42 14.43 -11.95
N ALA A 337 -4.29 14.93 -12.45
CA ALA A 337 -4.28 15.74 -13.67
C ALA A 337 -4.83 14.96 -14.88
N LYS A 338 -4.53 13.65 -14.99
CA LYS A 338 -5.03 12.78 -16.08
C LYS A 338 -6.56 12.71 -16.13
N VAL A 339 -7.24 12.78 -14.99
CA VAL A 339 -8.71 12.72 -14.89
C VAL A 339 -9.36 14.09 -14.71
N SER A 340 -8.58 15.16 -14.77
CA SER A 340 -9.07 16.54 -14.66
C SER A 340 -9.09 17.24 -16.02
N GLU A 341 -9.96 18.24 -16.19
CA GLU A 341 -9.92 19.18 -17.31
C GLU A 341 -8.76 20.15 -17.15
N GLU A 342 -8.58 20.66 -15.92
CA GLU A 342 -7.47 21.54 -15.54
C GLU A 342 -7.07 21.25 -14.09
N LEU A 343 -5.77 21.10 -13.82
CA LEU A 343 -5.25 20.95 -12.46
C LEU A 343 -4.24 22.04 -12.12
N HIS A 344 -4.50 22.73 -11.01
CA HIS A 344 -3.59 23.70 -10.41
C HIS A 344 -2.93 23.11 -9.18
N PHE A 345 -1.61 23.27 -9.06
CA PHE A 345 -0.84 22.85 -7.90
C PHE A 345 -0.29 24.07 -7.18
N ALA A 346 -0.80 24.29 -5.97
CA ALA A 346 -0.42 25.41 -5.12
C ALA A 346 0.79 25.05 -4.25
N VAL A 347 1.83 25.89 -4.35
CA VAL A 347 3.07 25.76 -3.59
C VAL A 347 3.52 27.10 -3.02
N ALA A 348 4.44 27.09 -2.05
CA ALA A 348 5.05 28.31 -1.54
C ALA A 348 5.65 29.15 -2.70
N PRO A 349 5.56 30.50 -2.69
CA PRO A 349 5.98 31.36 -3.80
C PRO A 349 7.38 31.06 -4.34
N ARG A 350 8.35 30.79 -3.45
CA ARG A 350 9.74 30.46 -3.80
C ARG A 350 9.93 29.15 -4.60
N LEU A 351 8.89 28.32 -4.72
CA LEU A 351 8.91 27.03 -5.41
C LEU A 351 8.13 27.07 -6.72
N VAL A 352 7.40 28.15 -7.01
CA VAL A 352 6.52 28.27 -8.19
C VAL A 352 7.34 28.11 -9.47
N ASP A 353 8.45 28.82 -9.61
CA ASP A 353 9.27 28.76 -10.82
C ASP A 353 9.88 27.37 -11.04
N PHE A 354 10.36 26.74 -9.96
CA PHE A 354 10.95 25.40 -10.02
C PHE A 354 9.91 24.37 -10.48
N PHE A 355 8.77 24.28 -9.80
CA PHE A 355 7.74 23.31 -10.17
C PHE A 355 7.07 23.67 -11.49
N GLY A 356 6.88 24.96 -11.81
CA GLY A 356 6.33 25.41 -13.09
C GLY A 356 7.20 25.03 -14.28
N LYS A 357 8.53 25.00 -14.10
CA LYS A 357 9.47 24.50 -15.10
C LYS A 357 9.35 22.98 -15.32
N HIS A 358 9.19 22.21 -14.24
CA HIS A 358 9.38 20.75 -14.26
C HIS A 358 8.09 19.90 -14.24
N LEU A 359 6.97 20.39 -13.71
CA LEU A 359 5.68 19.68 -13.71
C LEU A 359 4.91 19.97 -15.01
N LYS A 360 5.01 19.08 -15.99
CA LYS A 360 4.32 19.25 -17.29
C LYS A 360 2.84 18.86 -17.20
N GLY A 361 1.95 19.62 -17.83
CA GLY A 361 0.51 19.34 -17.80
C GLY A 361 -0.19 19.65 -16.47
N VAL A 362 0.50 20.35 -15.56
CA VAL A 362 -0.04 20.85 -14.29
C VAL A 362 0.29 22.34 -14.20
N LYS A 363 -0.69 23.17 -13.87
CA LYS A 363 -0.46 24.61 -13.70
C LYS A 363 0.01 24.89 -12.28
N VAL A 364 1.23 25.37 -12.11
CA VAL A 364 1.76 25.69 -10.78
C VAL A 364 1.42 27.13 -10.43
N VAL A 365 0.89 27.35 -9.23
CA VAL A 365 0.47 28.66 -8.73
C VAL A 365 1.04 28.90 -7.34
N SER A 366 1.15 30.17 -6.94
CA SER A 366 1.52 30.47 -5.56
C SER A 366 0.35 30.13 -4.63
N GLU A 367 0.67 29.61 -3.45
CA GLU A 367 -0.34 29.28 -2.45
C GLU A 367 -1.15 30.51 -2.03
N THR A 368 -0.50 31.67 -1.90
CA THR A 368 -1.17 32.94 -1.56
C THR A 368 -2.24 33.28 -2.59
N ASP A 369 -1.92 33.22 -3.89
CA ASP A 369 -2.87 33.54 -4.96
C ASP A 369 -3.99 32.49 -5.07
N ALA A 370 -3.66 31.22 -4.81
CA ALA A 370 -4.63 30.14 -4.83
C ALA A 370 -5.70 30.29 -3.74
N ARG A 371 -5.29 30.72 -2.53
CA ARG A 371 -6.19 30.95 -1.38
C ARG A 371 -7.20 32.07 -1.67
N ASP A 372 -6.78 33.15 -2.32
CA ASP A 372 -7.67 34.25 -2.70
C ASP A 372 -8.70 33.83 -3.77
N GLY A 373 -8.36 32.81 -4.56
CA GLY A 373 -9.12 32.36 -5.72
C GLY A 373 -9.82 31.00 -5.58
N GLU A 374 -9.97 30.44 -4.38
CA GLU A 374 -10.52 29.09 -4.18
C GLU A 374 -11.92 28.88 -4.79
N SER A 375 -12.75 29.94 -4.78
CA SER A 375 -14.10 29.92 -5.38
C SER A 375 -14.13 29.65 -6.89
N ASN A 376 -12.97 29.70 -7.57
CA ASN A 376 -12.84 29.43 -9.00
C ASN A 376 -12.67 27.94 -9.35
N TYR A 377 -12.58 27.06 -8.36
CA TYR A 377 -12.32 25.63 -8.54
C TYR A 377 -13.52 24.79 -8.14
N ASP A 378 -13.79 23.74 -8.91
CA ASP A 378 -14.87 22.80 -8.65
C ASP A 378 -14.48 21.78 -7.56
N ASN A 379 -13.19 21.46 -7.47
CA ASN A 379 -12.66 20.53 -6.47
C ASN A 379 -11.38 21.09 -5.86
N ILE A 380 -11.26 21.01 -4.54
CA ILE A 380 -10.09 21.45 -3.79
C ILE A 380 -9.65 20.31 -2.88
N TYR A 381 -8.37 19.95 -2.95
CA TYR A 381 -7.78 18.86 -2.19
C TYR A 381 -6.48 19.29 -1.52
N GLU A 382 -6.28 18.90 -0.25
CA GLU A 382 -5.01 19.10 0.46
C GLU A 382 -4.36 17.73 0.72
N LEU A 383 -3.14 17.57 0.18
CA LEU A 383 -2.29 16.39 0.34
C LEU A 383 -1.34 16.55 1.54
N GLY A 384 -1.66 17.37 2.52
CA GLY A 384 -0.89 17.54 3.75
C GLY A 384 -0.79 16.25 4.57
N ASN A 385 0.17 16.17 5.49
CA ASN A 385 0.34 14.97 6.33
C ASN A 385 -0.94 14.67 7.13
N TYR A 386 -1.50 13.46 7.02
CA TYR A 386 -2.67 13.01 7.78
C TYR A 386 -2.30 11.92 8.82
N PRO A 387 -2.76 12.02 10.09
CA PRO A 387 -3.45 13.19 10.67
C PRO A 387 -2.49 14.39 10.76
N ALA A 388 -3.06 15.60 10.73
CA ALA A 388 -2.28 16.83 10.81
C ALA A 388 -1.32 16.80 12.02
N PHE A 389 -0.05 17.05 11.77
CA PHE A 389 0.95 17.09 12.83
C PHE A 389 0.61 18.26 13.77
N ARG A 390 0.48 17.98 15.08
CA ARG A 390 0.12 18.96 16.14
C ARG A 390 -1.31 19.51 16.11
N GLY A 391 -2.25 18.87 15.41
CA GLY A 391 -3.68 19.19 15.55
C GLY A 391 -4.13 20.48 14.87
N TYR A 392 -3.38 20.99 13.89
CA TYR A 392 -3.87 22.05 13.01
C TYR A 392 -5.07 21.57 12.20
N ASP A 393 -6.09 22.41 12.09
CA ASP A 393 -7.13 22.22 11.10
C ASP A 393 -6.55 22.54 9.71
N LEU A 394 -6.60 21.56 8.81
CA LEU A 394 -6.12 21.69 7.43
C LEU A 394 -7.35 21.56 6.54
N PRO A 395 -7.92 22.69 6.07
CA PRO A 395 -9.05 22.67 5.16
C PRO A 395 -8.76 21.79 3.95
N HIS A 396 -9.78 21.04 3.50
CA HIS A 396 -9.69 20.13 2.35
C HIS A 396 -8.72 18.94 2.51
N ALA A 397 -8.16 18.71 3.71
CA ALA A 397 -7.22 17.62 3.93
C ALA A 397 -7.84 16.24 3.70
N LEU A 398 -7.21 15.46 2.82
CA LEU A 398 -7.65 14.10 2.53
C LEU A 398 -7.25 13.12 3.64
N LYS A 399 -8.17 12.24 4.02
CA LYS A 399 -7.91 11.13 4.94
C LYS A 399 -7.28 9.97 4.20
N TYR A 400 -6.08 9.56 4.61
CA TYR A 400 -5.34 8.47 3.96
C TYR A 400 -5.90 7.09 4.34
N PRO A 401 -6.47 6.33 3.39
CA PRO A 401 -7.15 5.06 3.69
C PRO A 401 -6.16 4.01 4.22
N THR A 402 -4.93 4.02 3.70
CA THR A 402 -3.87 3.04 4.01
C THR A 402 -2.95 3.46 5.15
N HIS A 403 -3.04 4.71 5.63
CA HIS A 403 -2.16 5.21 6.70
C HIS A 403 -2.28 4.36 7.98
N LYS A 404 -1.13 3.97 8.55
CA LYS A 404 -0.98 3.02 9.69
C LYS A 404 -1.55 1.62 9.47
N LYS A 405 -2.31 1.37 8.40
CA LYS A 405 -2.95 0.08 8.11
C LYS A 405 -2.11 -0.78 7.16
N VAL A 406 -1.35 -0.15 6.27
CA VAL A 406 -0.46 -0.80 5.28
C VAL A 406 0.95 -0.26 5.45
N LYS A 407 1.95 -1.15 5.42
CA LYS A 407 3.36 -0.77 5.47
C LYS A 407 3.85 -0.53 4.04
N GLN A 408 4.04 0.73 3.66
CA GLN A 408 4.48 1.14 2.32
C GLN A 408 5.17 2.52 2.36
N HIS A 409 5.69 2.93 1.22
CA HIS A 409 6.27 4.26 1.02
C HIS A 409 5.19 5.36 1.01
N ALA A 410 5.54 6.57 1.42
CA ALA A 410 4.63 7.72 1.46
C ALA A 410 4.00 8.04 0.10
N ILE A 411 4.78 7.92 -0.99
CA ILE A 411 4.27 8.06 -2.37
C ILE A 411 3.03 7.18 -2.59
N GLN A 412 3.08 5.91 -2.17
CA GLN A 412 1.96 5.00 -2.37
C GLN A 412 0.74 5.41 -1.53
N HIS A 413 0.94 5.97 -0.33
CA HIS A 413 -0.17 6.51 0.45
C HIS A 413 -0.87 7.68 -0.25
N TYR A 414 -0.12 8.56 -0.92
CA TYR A 414 -0.72 9.64 -1.74
C TYR A 414 -1.51 9.07 -2.92
N ILE A 415 -0.93 8.12 -3.65
CA ILE A 415 -1.58 7.46 -4.80
C ILE A 415 -2.88 6.76 -4.36
N ASP A 416 -2.84 5.95 -3.30
CA ASP A 416 -4.01 5.26 -2.78
C ASP A 416 -5.12 6.25 -2.41
N THR A 417 -4.74 7.40 -1.85
CA THR A 417 -5.68 8.44 -1.43
C THR A 417 -6.36 9.09 -2.61
N VAL A 418 -5.60 9.59 -3.60
CA VAL A 418 -6.21 10.25 -4.77
C VAL A 418 -6.97 9.26 -5.64
N SER A 419 -6.60 7.98 -5.61
CA SER A 419 -7.34 6.93 -6.31
C SER A 419 -8.78 6.80 -5.82
N LYS A 420 -9.13 7.30 -4.64
CA LYS A 420 -10.53 7.31 -4.17
C LYS A 420 -11.39 8.37 -4.87
N LEU A 421 -10.78 9.40 -5.46
CA LEU A 421 -11.49 10.59 -5.93
C LEU A 421 -12.09 10.43 -7.33
N HIS A 422 -11.61 9.45 -8.10
CA HIS A 422 -12.12 9.18 -9.44
C HIS A 422 -11.86 7.71 -9.82
N VAL A 423 -12.86 7.06 -10.45
CA VAL A 423 -12.81 5.63 -10.77
C VAL A 423 -11.62 5.25 -11.65
N ASP A 424 -11.30 6.11 -12.64
CA ASP A 424 -10.22 5.91 -13.62
C ASP A 424 -8.80 6.14 -13.06
N ILE A 425 -8.65 6.63 -11.82
CA ILE A 425 -7.33 6.72 -11.19
C ILE A 425 -6.92 5.34 -10.67
N ASP A 426 -5.96 4.69 -11.31
CA ASP A 426 -5.36 3.48 -10.76
C ASP A 426 -4.45 3.79 -9.55
N ASN A 427 -4.20 2.78 -8.73
CA ASN A 427 -3.32 2.88 -7.57
C ASN A 427 -1.91 2.27 -7.80
N HIS A 428 -1.49 2.09 -9.05
CA HIS A 428 -0.15 1.61 -9.37
C HIS A 428 0.86 2.78 -9.30
N LEU A 429 2.01 2.52 -8.69
CA LEU A 429 3.13 3.46 -8.71
C LEU A 429 3.79 3.46 -10.09
N GLU A 430 3.54 4.52 -10.86
CA GLU A 430 4.28 4.76 -12.10
C GLU A 430 5.78 4.97 -11.81
N SER A 431 6.61 4.34 -12.63
CA SER A 431 8.07 4.41 -12.52
C SER A 431 8.60 5.82 -12.85
N TYR A 432 9.82 6.09 -12.40
CA TYR A 432 10.59 7.30 -12.67
C TYR A 432 11.07 7.36 -14.14
N PRO A 433 11.45 8.53 -14.68
CA PRO A 433 11.49 9.86 -14.05
C PRO A 433 10.13 10.57 -14.02
N TYR A 434 10.00 11.53 -13.10
CA TYR A 434 8.86 12.46 -13.08
C TYR A 434 9.19 13.81 -13.72
N PHE A 435 10.47 14.16 -13.78
CA PHE A 435 11.01 15.36 -14.44
C PHE A 435 11.99 14.98 -15.53
N GLU A 436 12.06 15.81 -16.58
CA GLU A 436 13.01 15.64 -17.67
C GLU A 436 14.45 15.84 -17.16
N SER A 437 15.35 14.92 -17.53
CA SER A 437 16.79 15.05 -17.34
C SER A 437 17.45 15.48 -18.64
N ASN A 438 18.61 16.13 -18.55
CA ASN A 438 19.46 16.46 -19.69
C ASN A 438 20.90 16.13 -19.31
N LYS A 439 21.52 15.18 -20.01
CA LYS A 439 22.90 14.70 -19.76
C LYS A 439 23.88 15.13 -20.85
N ASP A 440 23.48 16.02 -21.74
CA ASP A 440 24.32 16.53 -22.82
C ASP A 440 25.19 17.68 -22.31
N PHE A 441 26.39 17.34 -21.83
CA PHE A 441 27.38 18.30 -21.35
C PHE A 441 28.76 17.97 -21.89
N ASP A 442 29.52 19.02 -22.21
CA ASP A 442 30.94 18.91 -22.60
C ASP A 442 31.78 18.19 -21.55
N LYS A 443 31.43 18.37 -20.26
CA LYS A 443 32.05 17.67 -19.13
C LYS A 443 30.97 17.12 -18.17
N PRO A 444 30.85 15.78 -18.03
CA PRO A 444 29.87 15.18 -17.12
C PRO A 444 30.22 15.47 -15.66
N TYR A 445 29.24 15.38 -14.76
CA TYR A 445 29.43 15.71 -13.35
C TYR A 445 28.54 14.88 -12.42
N PHE A 446 28.90 14.85 -11.13
CA PHE A 446 28.06 14.32 -10.06
C PHE A 446 27.65 15.41 -9.07
N VAL A 447 26.58 15.15 -8.31
CA VAL A 447 26.02 16.12 -7.36
C VAL A 447 26.09 15.59 -5.93
N ILE A 448 26.57 16.42 -5.00
CA ILE A 448 26.52 16.12 -3.57
C ILE A 448 25.71 17.17 -2.83
N HIS A 449 24.87 16.73 -1.89
CA HIS A 449 24.28 17.58 -0.87
C HIS A 449 24.68 17.05 0.51
N HIS A 450 25.68 17.67 1.14
CA HIS A 450 26.16 17.25 2.46
C HIS A 450 25.30 17.80 3.61
N GLY A 451 24.33 18.68 3.31
CA GLY A 451 23.47 19.35 4.27
C GLY A 451 22.19 18.60 4.60
N ALA A 452 21.36 19.19 5.48
CA ALA A 452 20.01 18.69 5.78
C ALA A 452 19.16 19.76 6.48
N GLY A 453 17.85 19.75 6.24
CA GLY A 453 16.91 20.66 6.92
C GLY A 453 16.87 20.47 8.45
N PHE A 454 17.28 19.30 8.94
CA PHE A 454 17.62 19.10 10.35
C PHE A 454 19.12 18.76 10.41
N LEU A 455 19.95 19.71 10.85
CA LEU A 455 21.42 19.58 10.86
C LEU A 455 21.91 18.31 11.58
N LEU A 456 21.15 17.82 12.56
CA LEU A 456 21.46 16.60 13.31
C LEU A 456 21.29 15.30 12.50
N LYS A 457 20.80 15.39 11.25
CA LYS A 457 20.74 14.28 10.29
C LYS A 457 21.96 14.23 9.34
N ILE A 458 22.87 15.20 9.43
CA ILE A 458 24.04 15.30 8.55
C ILE A 458 25.04 14.19 8.88
N TRP A 459 25.38 13.36 7.90
CA TRP A 459 26.60 12.55 7.96
C TRP A 459 27.81 13.50 8.02
N PRO A 460 28.79 13.29 8.92
CA PRO A 460 29.76 14.33 9.27
C PRO A 460 30.42 14.96 8.03
N THR A 461 30.44 16.30 7.98
CA THR A 461 30.84 17.06 6.80
C THR A 461 32.31 16.80 6.41
N GLU A 462 33.17 16.54 7.38
CA GLU A 462 34.55 16.11 7.18
C GLU A 462 34.63 14.79 6.37
N LYS A 463 33.71 13.85 6.59
CA LYS A 463 33.67 12.59 5.86
C LYS A 463 33.20 12.77 4.42
N TYR A 464 32.27 13.71 4.19
CA TYR A 464 31.91 14.11 2.82
C TYR A 464 33.10 14.70 2.06
N ALA A 465 33.92 15.54 2.71
CA ALA A 465 35.12 16.11 2.08
C ALA A 465 36.11 15.02 1.67
N VAL A 466 36.40 14.06 2.56
CA VAL A 466 37.23 12.88 2.25
C VAL A 466 36.64 12.08 1.09
N LEU A 467 35.33 11.78 1.14
CA LEU A 467 34.65 11.06 0.07
C LEU A 467 34.74 11.77 -1.29
N ILE A 468 34.59 13.10 -1.32
CA ILE A 468 34.71 13.91 -2.54
C ILE A 468 36.12 13.82 -3.13
N GLU A 469 37.16 13.86 -2.30
CA GLU A 469 38.54 13.70 -2.75
C GLU A 469 38.78 12.30 -3.35
N MET A 470 38.26 11.25 -2.69
CA MET A 470 38.31 9.89 -3.23
C MET A 470 37.57 9.79 -4.56
N LEU A 471 36.36 10.36 -4.67
CA LEU A 471 35.58 10.34 -5.90
C LEU A 471 36.25 11.09 -7.04
N ALA A 472 36.99 12.17 -6.77
CA ALA A 472 37.76 12.88 -7.79
C ALA A 472 38.92 12.03 -8.34
N GLU A 473 39.53 11.18 -7.51
CA GLU A 473 40.57 10.24 -7.94
C GLU A 473 39.98 9.07 -8.73
N ILE A 474 38.83 8.57 -8.28
CA ILE A 474 38.10 7.49 -8.96
C ILE A 474 37.56 7.98 -10.31
N PHE A 475 36.98 9.19 -10.38
CA PHE A 475 36.32 9.74 -11.57
C PHE A 475 36.97 11.06 -12.01
N PRO A 476 38.20 11.04 -12.53
CA PRO A 476 38.96 12.28 -12.82
C PRO A 476 38.33 13.15 -13.92
N ASN A 477 37.45 12.57 -14.75
CA ASN A 477 36.76 13.28 -15.83
C ASN A 477 35.42 13.89 -15.38
N LEU A 478 34.95 13.58 -14.17
CA LEU A 478 33.73 14.17 -13.64
C LEU A 478 34.04 15.47 -12.89
N ASP A 479 33.25 16.51 -13.17
CA ASP A 479 33.14 17.64 -12.25
C ASP A 479 32.26 17.28 -11.05
N CYS A 480 32.36 18.07 -9.98
CA CYS A 480 31.56 17.92 -8.77
C CYS A 480 30.73 19.19 -8.54
N LYS A 481 29.41 19.05 -8.42
CA LYS A 481 28.53 20.14 -7.99
C LYS A 481 28.09 19.90 -6.55
N ILE A 482 28.46 20.80 -5.64
CA ILE A 482 28.03 20.73 -4.23
C ILE A 482 26.87 21.68 -4.04
N ILE A 483 25.70 21.14 -3.74
CA ILE A 483 24.56 21.94 -3.28
C ILE A 483 24.80 22.33 -1.83
N MET A 484 24.62 23.60 -1.49
CA MET A 484 24.81 24.11 -0.13
C MET A 484 23.76 25.18 0.18
N GLY A 485 22.93 24.91 1.18
CA GLY A 485 22.00 25.90 1.73
C GLY A 485 22.70 26.89 2.66
N PRO A 486 22.04 28.01 3.02
CA PRO A 486 22.64 29.06 3.85
C PRO A 486 23.11 28.60 5.24
N GLU A 487 22.45 27.59 5.80
CA GLU A 487 22.73 27.02 7.13
C GLU A 487 23.55 25.73 7.07
N ASP A 488 23.90 25.26 5.86
CA ASP A 488 24.69 24.04 5.71
C ASP A 488 26.15 24.32 6.15
N PRO A 489 26.85 23.35 6.78
CA PRO A 489 28.22 23.56 7.26
C PRO A 489 29.20 23.91 6.14
N ASP A 490 30.15 24.80 6.40
CA ASP A 490 31.22 25.07 5.42
C ASP A 490 32.10 23.82 5.23
N ILE A 491 31.91 23.13 4.11
CA ILE A 491 32.67 21.94 3.72
C ILE A 491 34.07 22.28 3.23
N ALA A 492 34.29 23.50 2.71
CA ALA A 492 35.53 23.86 2.03
C ALA A 492 36.76 23.75 2.95
N LYS A 493 36.58 24.03 4.24
CA LYS A 493 37.64 23.95 5.27
C LYS A 493 38.14 22.53 5.56
N TYR A 494 37.45 21.49 5.09
CA TYR A 494 37.81 20.09 5.35
C TYR A 494 38.57 19.43 4.20
N PHE A 495 38.70 20.09 3.04
CA PHE A 495 39.52 19.59 1.95
C PHE A 495 41.02 19.68 2.30
N THR A 496 41.76 18.63 1.97
CA THR A 496 43.21 18.52 2.20
C THR A 496 44.03 19.14 1.07
N LYS A 497 43.41 19.37 -0.09
CA LYS A 497 44.03 19.94 -1.30
C LYS A 497 43.06 20.85 -2.07
N PRO A 498 43.57 21.72 -2.97
CA PRO A 498 42.71 22.49 -3.88
C PRO A 498 41.88 21.57 -4.80
N MET A 499 40.59 21.91 -4.96
CA MET A 499 39.64 21.10 -5.74
C MET A 499 38.96 21.96 -6.84
N PRO A 500 39.68 22.35 -7.91
CA PRO A 500 39.19 23.27 -8.94
C PRO A 500 37.99 22.73 -9.74
N GLN A 501 37.75 21.42 -9.74
CA GLN A 501 36.62 20.74 -10.37
C GLN A 501 35.32 20.84 -9.56
N ILE A 502 35.35 21.45 -8.37
CA ILE A 502 34.16 21.65 -7.53
C ILE A 502 33.50 22.97 -7.87
N LYS A 503 32.20 22.94 -8.15
CA LYS A 503 31.32 24.11 -8.24
C LYS A 503 30.29 24.09 -7.11
N PHE A 504 30.23 25.15 -6.33
CA PHE A 504 29.19 25.34 -5.32
C PHE A 504 27.90 25.86 -5.96
N ILE A 505 26.77 25.26 -5.59
CA ILE A 505 25.41 25.65 -5.97
C ILE A 505 24.71 26.17 -4.71
N THR A 506 24.72 27.48 -4.54
CA THR A 506 24.18 28.19 -3.36
C THR A 506 22.91 28.99 -3.67
N GLY A 507 22.45 28.96 -4.93
CA GLY A 507 21.25 29.65 -5.38
C GLY A 507 19.94 28.95 -5.02
N GLY A 508 18.87 29.40 -5.68
CA GLY A 508 17.51 28.91 -5.44
C GLY A 508 17.24 27.51 -6.00
N MET A 509 15.99 27.05 -5.83
CA MET A 509 15.57 25.71 -6.28
C MET A 509 15.72 25.51 -7.80
N VAL A 510 15.64 26.57 -8.61
CA VAL A 510 15.86 26.48 -10.07
C VAL A 510 17.28 26.02 -10.38
N GLU A 511 18.30 26.60 -9.75
CA GLU A 511 19.71 26.20 -9.92
C GLU A 511 19.97 24.80 -9.37
N VAL A 512 19.34 24.45 -8.24
CA VAL A 512 19.38 23.08 -7.69
C VAL A 512 18.79 22.08 -8.69
N GLY A 513 17.67 22.42 -9.32
CA GLY A 513 17.03 21.62 -10.37
C GLY A 513 17.94 21.43 -11.59
N GLU A 514 18.58 22.50 -12.04
CA GLU A 514 19.52 22.46 -13.16
C GLU A 514 20.78 21.64 -12.86
N ALA A 515 21.31 21.75 -11.64
CA ALA A 515 22.38 20.88 -11.18
C ALA A 515 21.92 19.41 -11.21
N MET A 516 20.76 19.10 -10.64
CA MET A 516 20.29 17.72 -10.51
C MET A 516 19.88 17.09 -11.85
N ALA A 517 19.26 17.85 -12.76
CA ALA A 517 18.76 17.36 -14.05
C ALA A 517 19.85 16.72 -14.92
N GLY A 518 21.12 17.09 -14.71
CA GLY A 518 22.26 16.58 -15.44
C GLY A 518 23.23 15.70 -14.66
N ALA A 519 22.90 15.36 -13.41
CA ALA A 519 23.79 14.59 -12.56
C ALA A 519 23.93 13.14 -13.05
N MET A 520 25.17 12.63 -13.11
CA MET A 520 25.43 11.21 -13.35
C MET A 520 25.05 10.35 -12.14
N PHE A 521 25.23 10.89 -10.94
CA PHE A 521 24.75 10.31 -9.70
C PHE A 521 24.67 11.38 -8.60
N HIS A 522 23.96 11.05 -7.52
CA HIS A 522 23.80 11.90 -6.36
C HIS A 522 24.14 11.17 -5.06
N ILE A 523 24.77 11.88 -4.12
CA ILE A 523 24.97 11.41 -2.74
C ILE A 523 24.47 12.50 -1.79
N GLY A 524 23.65 12.11 -0.81
CA GLY A 524 23.12 13.06 0.16
C GLY A 524 22.51 12.41 1.40
N ASN A 525 22.07 13.25 2.34
CA ASN A 525 21.45 12.80 3.60
C ASN A 525 19.94 12.52 3.46
N ASP A 526 19.29 12.11 4.56
CA ASP A 526 17.83 12.16 4.76
C ASP A 526 17.31 13.62 4.73
N ALA A 527 17.23 14.19 3.52
CA ALA A 527 16.95 15.59 3.25
C ALA A 527 16.13 15.79 1.97
N GLY A 528 15.44 16.94 1.89
CA GLY A 528 14.62 17.32 0.75
C GLY A 528 15.33 17.25 -0.61
N ILE A 529 16.62 17.62 -0.66
CA ILE A 529 17.42 17.64 -1.89
C ILE A 529 17.62 16.23 -2.46
N THR A 530 17.79 15.22 -1.61
CA THR A 530 17.90 13.82 -2.05
C THR A 530 16.62 13.33 -2.74
N HIS A 531 15.46 13.90 -2.40
CA HIS A 531 14.20 13.60 -3.11
C HIS A 531 14.07 14.36 -4.44
N VAL A 532 14.75 15.50 -4.60
CA VAL A 532 14.90 16.18 -5.91
C VAL A 532 15.60 15.24 -6.88
N ALA A 533 16.70 14.60 -6.44
CA ALA A 533 17.40 13.58 -7.24
C ALA A 533 16.46 12.46 -7.70
N GLY A 534 15.56 12.03 -6.82
CA GLY A 534 14.55 11.04 -7.15
C GLY A 534 13.56 11.45 -8.22
N ALA A 535 13.10 12.70 -8.20
CA ALA A 535 12.17 13.21 -9.20
C ALA A 535 12.78 13.23 -10.61
N PHE A 536 14.09 13.48 -10.72
CA PHE A 536 14.85 13.38 -11.98
C PHE A 536 15.34 11.96 -12.30
N ASN A 537 15.03 10.96 -11.47
CA ASN A 537 15.55 9.59 -11.56
C ASN A 537 17.09 9.50 -11.58
N VAL A 538 17.76 10.36 -10.82
CA VAL A 538 19.23 10.32 -10.70
C VAL A 538 19.64 9.13 -9.82
N PRO A 539 20.57 8.27 -10.27
CA PRO A 539 21.11 7.19 -9.44
C PRO A 539 21.67 7.75 -8.13
N SER A 540 21.18 7.26 -6.99
CA SER A 540 21.38 7.94 -5.71
C SER A 540 21.89 7.04 -4.59
N VAL A 541 22.69 7.61 -3.69
CA VAL A 541 23.02 7.03 -2.38
C VAL A 541 22.52 7.98 -1.29
N GLY A 542 21.54 7.53 -0.51
CA GLY A 542 20.99 8.30 0.62
C GLY A 542 21.51 7.80 1.96
N ILE A 543 22.01 8.70 2.81
CA ILE A 543 22.56 8.38 4.13
C ILE A 543 21.56 8.78 5.22
N TYR A 544 21.13 7.80 6.02
CA TYR A 544 20.10 7.93 7.04
C TYR A 544 20.67 7.69 8.44
N GLY A 545 20.16 8.47 9.40
CA GLY A 545 20.58 8.43 10.80
C GLY A 545 19.40 8.17 11.76
N PRO A 546 19.11 9.09 12.70
CA PRO A 546 18.16 8.88 13.80
C PRO A 546 16.72 8.52 13.39
N THR A 547 16.26 8.92 12.20
CA THR A 547 14.88 8.70 11.73
C THR A 547 14.70 7.45 10.89
N GLY A 548 15.79 6.86 10.37
CA GLY A 548 15.75 5.77 9.39
C GLY A 548 15.00 6.13 8.10
N PRO A 549 15.11 5.30 7.05
CA PRO A 549 14.42 5.57 5.79
C PRO A 549 12.90 5.36 5.89
N GLY A 550 12.43 4.38 6.68
CA GLY A 550 11.00 4.19 6.97
C GLY A 550 10.09 4.29 5.72
N SER A 551 9.00 5.05 5.84
CA SER A 551 8.10 5.35 4.72
C SER A 551 8.55 6.56 3.88
N TRP A 552 9.71 7.15 4.16
CA TRP A 552 10.17 8.43 3.63
C TRP A 552 11.54 8.33 2.96
N GLY A 553 11.98 7.12 2.64
CA GLY A 553 13.26 6.90 2.00
C GLY A 553 13.36 7.64 0.67
N SER A 554 14.57 7.98 0.26
CA SER A 554 14.80 8.48 -1.09
C SER A 554 14.35 7.44 -2.09
N PHE A 555 14.01 7.92 -3.28
CA PHE A 555 13.43 7.11 -4.31
C PHE A 555 14.14 7.41 -5.62
N ALA A 556 14.40 6.38 -6.42
CA ALA A 556 14.82 6.43 -7.82
C ALA A 556 14.74 4.99 -8.33
N GLN A 557 14.88 4.77 -9.63
CA GLN A 557 14.98 3.42 -10.17
C GLN A 557 16.20 2.68 -9.59
N HIS A 558 17.33 3.37 -9.45
CA HIS A 558 18.55 2.87 -8.84
C HIS A 558 18.91 3.74 -7.64
N ASN A 559 18.68 3.25 -6.44
CA ASN A 559 18.94 3.96 -5.20
C ASN A 559 19.44 2.99 -4.12
N HIS A 560 20.40 3.44 -3.31
CA HIS A 560 20.85 2.71 -2.15
C HIS A 560 20.69 3.54 -0.88
N LEU A 561 19.99 2.97 0.10
CA LEU A 561 19.72 3.61 1.39
C LEU A 561 20.68 3.05 2.43
N ILE A 562 21.65 3.84 2.87
CA ILE A 562 22.54 3.48 3.96
C ILE A 562 21.88 3.89 5.27
N TRP A 563 21.72 2.94 6.19
CA TRP A 563 21.27 3.22 7.55
C TRP A 563 22.14 2.49 8.55
N GLY A 564 23.05 3.21 9.20
CA GLY A 564 23.98 2.64 10.18
C GLY A 564 23.24 2.23 11.45
N LYS A 565 23.17 0.93 11.73
CA LYS A 565 22.71 0.40 13.03
C LYS A 565 23.75 -0.50 13.70
N LYS A 566 25.04 -0.34 13.38
CA LYS A 566 26.10 -1.11 14.04
C LYS A 566 26.42 -0.42 15.38
N GLY A 567 25.95 -1.01 16.48
CA GLY A 567 26.19 -0.55 17.86
C GLY A 567 25.03 -0.76 18.83
N VAL A 568 25.25 -0.52 20.12
CA VAL A 568 24.20 -0.56 21.16
C VAL A 568 23.43 0.76 21.15
N CYS A 569 22.37 0.84 20.35
CA CYS A 569 21.42 1.95 20.37
C CYS A 569 20.12 1.49 21.03
N ASN A 570 19.88 1.90 22.28
CA ASN A 570 18.67 1.56 23.03
C ASN A 570 17.54 2.59 22.83
N LEU A 571 17.74 3.59 21.97
CA LEU A 571 16.76 4.64 21.71
C LEU A 571 15.89 4.28 20.50
N LYS A 572 14.57 4.49 20.64
CA LYS A 572 13.61 4.27 19.56
C LYS A 572 13.76 5.34 18.49
N CYS A 573 14.34 5.01 17.33
CA CYS A 573 14.52 5.91 16.18
C CYS A 573 13.24 6.69 15.80
N ASN A 574 13.13 7.93 16.26
CA ASN A 574 12.04 8.86 16.02
C ASN A 574 12.56 10.31 16.13
N TYR A 575 11.69 11.32 16.02
CA TYR A 575 12.07 12.72 16.17
C TYR A 575 12.71 13.03 17.54
N ASP A 576 12.34 12.32 18.60
CA ASP A 576 12.93 12.52 19.94
C ASP A 576 14.40 12.08 19.98
N VAL A 577 14.80 11.07 19.20
CA VAL A 577 16.20 10.62 19.11
C VAL A 577 17.09 11.64 18.43
N ILE A 578 16.54 12.43 17.50
CA ILE A 578 17.29 13.51 16.85
C ILE A 578 17.87 14.46 17.91
N LEU A 579 17.07 14.83 18.91
CA LEU A 579 17.46 15.80 19.95
C LEU A 579 18.24 15.18 21.10
N ASN A 580 17.94 13.92 21.46
CA ASN A 580 18.48 13.29 22.67
C ASN A 580 19.71 12.39 22.42
N CYS A 581 20.05 12.09 21.17
CA CYS A 581 21.23 11.29 20.84
C CYS A 581 22.44 12.18 20.55
N SER A 582 23.34 12.32 21.52
CA SER A 582 24.58 13.09 21.36
C SER A 582 25.57 12.43 20.39
N HIS A 583 25.73 11.10 20.47
CA HIS A 583 26.75 10.37 19.70
C HIS A 583 26.38 10.17 18.22
N ARG A 584 25.08 10.02 17.90
CA ARG A 584 24.59 9.72 16.54
C ARG A 584 25.41 8.61 15.85
N ILE A 585 25.68 7.52 16.58
CA ILE A 585 26.48 6.37 16.07
C ILE A 585 25.96 5.87 14.72
N CYS A 586 24.65 5.97 14.48
CA CYS A 586 24.02 5.60 13.23
C CYS A 586 24.52 6.36 11.99
N LEU A 587 25.04 7.57 12.17
CA LEU A 587 25.70 8.35 11.13
C LEU A 587 27.23 8.19 11.23
N THR A 588 27.80 8.35 12.42
CA THR A 588 29.27 8.37 12.57
C THR A 588 29.93 7.02 12.29
N SER A 589 29.21 5.89 12.47
CA SER A 589 29.68 4.55 12.10
C SER A 589 29.70 4.30 10.59
N VAL A 590 29.00 5.10 9.79
CA VAL A 590 29.04 4.98 8.33
C VAL A 590 30.39 5.52 7.86
N THR A 591 31.16 4.65 7.20
CA THR A 591 32.47 4.98 6.62
C THR A 591 32.33 5.40 5.17
N GLU A 592 33.30 6.14 4.67
CA GLU A 592 33.46 6.57 3.28
C GLU A 592 33.46 5.34 2.35
N ASN A 593 34.15 4.26 2.75
CA ASN A 593 34.16 2.99 2.02
C ASN A 593 32.77 2.33 1.96
N SER A 594 31.94 2.46 3.01
CA SER A 594 30.55 1.98 2.96
C SER A 594 29.72 2.77 1.95
N VAL A 595 29.97 4.08 1.82
CA VAL A 595 29.30 4.93 0.83
C VAL A 595 29.77 4.62 -0.59
N LEU A 596 31.07 4.38 -0.78
CA LEU A 596 31.63 3.97 -2.08
C LEU A 596 31.11 2.61 -2.53
N GLU A 597 31.05 1.62 -1.64
CA GLU A 597 30.46 0.31 -1.95
C GLU A 597 29.00 0.46 -2.42
N ALA A 598 28.20 1.25 -1.70
CA ALA A 598 26.82 1.54 -2.08
C ALA A 598 26.74 2.23 -3.45
N LEU A 599 27.61 3.21 -3.69
CA LEU A 599 27.68 3.91 -4.97
C LEU A 599 28.03 2.96 -6.10
N TYR A 600 29.03 2.10 -5.95
CA TYR A 600 29.43 1.15 -6.98
C TYR A 600 28.31 0.18 -7.35
N ASN A 601 27.56 -0.31 -6.35
CA ASN A 601 26.35 -1.12 -6.59
C ASN A 601 25.30 -0.34 -7.40
N VAL A 602 25.06 0.93 -7.08
CA VAL A 602 24.08 1.76 -7.79
C VAL A 602 24.54 2.02 -9.23
N LEU A 603 25.80 2.37 -9.42
CA LEU A 603 26.33 2.76 -10.72
C LEU A 603 26.39 1.58 -11.70
N GLN A 604 26.79 0.39 -11.24
CA GLN A 604 26.85 -0.79 -12.12
C GLN A 604 25.45 -1.21 -12.62
N GLU A 605 24.41 -1.01 -11.80
CA GLU A 605 23.02 -1.29 -12.17
C GLU A 605 22.42 -0.20 -13.05
N ALA A 606 22.75 1.06 -12.78
CA ALA A 606 22.23 2.21 -13.53
C ALA A 606 22.87 2.36 -14.91
N TYR A 607 24.10 1.88 -15.09
CA TYR A 607 24.90 2.07 -16.30
C TYR A 607 25.48 0.75 -16.85
N PRO A 608 24.68 -0.31 -17.05
CA PRO A 608 25.19 -1.64 -17.40
C PRO A 608 25.85 -1.71 -18.78
N ASN A 609 25.54 -0.75 -19.66
CA ASN A 609 26.05 -0.68 -21.03
C ASN A 609 27.20 0.32 -21.20
N HIS A 610 27.59 1.04 -20.14
CA HIS A 610 28.75 1.93 -20.22
C HIS A 610 30.04 1.11 -20.22
N LYS A 611 31.10 1.68 -20.78
CA LYS A 611 32.45 1.16 -20.51
C LYS A 611 32.65 1.16 -19.00
N ALA A 612 33.23 0.10 -18.47
CA ALA A 612 33.40 -0.08 -17.04
C ALA A 612 34.78 -0.65 -16.75
N ARG A 613 35.23 -0.46 -15.51
CA ARG A 613 36.41 -1.13 -14.95
C ARG A 613 36.00 -1.93 -13.73
N PHE A 614 36.75 -3.00 -13.47
CA PHE A 614 36.61 -3.72 -12.21
C PHE A 614 37.27 -2.93 -11.10
N ILE A 615 36.53 -2.68 -10.03
CA ILE A 615 37.06 -2.04 -8.82
C ILE A 615 36.80 -3.00 -7.64
N PRO A 616 37.82 -3.34 -6.84
CA PRO A 616 37.65 -4.06 -5.59
C PRO A 616 36.64 -3.39 -4.66
N ASN A 617 35.93 -4.20 -3.88
CA ASN A 617 35.07 -3.70 -2.84
C ASN A 617 35.92 -2.91 -1.83
N PRO A 618 35.63 -1.63 -1.57
CA PRO A 618 36.43 -0.80 -0.67
C PRO A 618 36.36 -1.25 0.80
N GLN A 619 35.44 -2.16 1.14
CA GLN A 619 35.39 -2.81 2.46
C GLN A 619 36.12 -4.15 2.51
N ALA A 620 36.57 -4.69 1.38
CA ALA A 620 37.30 -5.95 1.34
C ALA A 620 38.77 -5.74 1.70
N SER A 621 39.35 -6.69 2.44
CA SER A 621 40.80 -6.81 2.62
C SER A 621 41.29 -8.08 1.92
N MET A 622 42.45 -8.00 1.30
CA MET A 622 43.02 -9.09 0.51
C MET A 622 44.40 -9.44 1.05
N ASP A 623 44.65 -10.73 1.28
CA ASP A 623 45.94 -11.28 1.68
C ASP A 623 46.45 -12.20 0.57
N PHE A 624 47.49 -11.74 -0.14
CA PHE A 624 48.02 -12.40 -1.33
C PHE A 624 49.16 -13.36 -0.96
N GLY A 625 48.88 -14.66 -1.10
CA GLY A 625 49.83 -15.73 -0.84
C GLY A 625 50.62 -16.18 -2.07
N LYS A 626 51.38 -17.27 -1.90
CA LYS A 626 52.13 -17.87 -3.02
C LYS A 626 51.23 -18.63 -3.99
N LYS A 627 50.19 -19.30 -3.47
CA LYS A 627 49.30 -20.19 -4.23
C LYS A 627 47.82 -19.80 -4.10
N ASP A 628 47.52 -18.75 -3.35
CA ASP A 628 46.17 -18.37 -2.99
C ASP A 628 46.04 -16.88 -2.69
N CYS A 629 44.79 -16.41 -2.62
CA CYS A 629 44.40 -15.12 -2.07
C CYS A 629 43.26 -15.32 -1.08
N LEU A 630 43.44 -14.87 0.16
CA LEU A 630 42.37 -14.82 1.15
C LEU A 630 41.71 -13.44 1.12
N ILE A 631 40.43 -13.43 0.78
CA ILE A 631 39.60 -12.22 0.70
C ILE A 631 38.67 -12.20 1.90
N LYS A 632 38.69 -11.11 2.65
CA LYS A 632 37.80 -10.91 3.80
C LYS A 632 36.85 -9.75 3.52
N LEU A 633 35.55 -9.95 3.70
CA LEU A 633 34.52 -8.94 3.55
C LEU A 633 33.49 -9.08 4.68
N GLY A 634 33.60 -8.22 5.69
CA GLY A 634 32.79 -8.35 6.91
C GLY A 634 33.15 -9.63 7.66
N GLU A 635 32.16 -10.48 7.91
CA GLU A 635 32.34 -11.80 8.56
C GLU A 635 32.61 -12.92 7.54
N ASN A 636 32.57 -12.62 6.24
CA ASN A 636 32.78 -13.61 5.18
C ASN A 636 34.26 -13.68 4.81
N GLU A 637 34.76 -14.90 4.62
CA GLU A 637 36.08 -15.20 4.10
C GLU A 637 35.96 -16.05 2.83
N LEU A 638 36.66 -15.66 1.77
CA LEU A 638 36.76 -16.41 0.52
C LEU A 638 38.22 -16.69 0.21
N LEU A 639 38.58 -17.96 0.05
CA LEU A 639 39.91 -18.37 -0.41
C LEU A 639 39.86 -18.66 -1.91
N LEU A 640 40.66 -17.96 -2.70
CA LEU A 640 40.87 -18.25 -4.12
C LEU A 640 42.21 -18.94 -4.28
N GLU A 641 42.24 -20.13 -4.88
CA GLU A 641 43.49 -20.83 -5.21
C GLU A 641 43.94 -20.52 -6.64
N TYR A 642 45.25 -20.33 -6.83
CA TYR A 642 45.87 -20.13 -8.13
C TYR A 642 46.33 -21.48 -8.69
N HIS A 643 45.86 -21.82 -9.90
CA HIS A 643 46.29 -23.05 -10.58
C HIS A 643 47.48 -22.84 -11.52
N SER A 644 47.87 -21.59 -11.81
CA SER A 644 49.08 -21.25 -12.58
C SER A 644 49.64 -19.88 -12.17
N SER A 645 50.87 -19.59 -12.61
CA SER A 645 51.50 -18.26 -12.46
C SER A 645 50.75 -17.18 -13.21
N GLU A 646 50.20 -17.50 -14.38
CA GLU A 646 49.46 -16.57 -15.23
C GLU A 646 48.13 -16.20 -14.57
N MET A 647 47.38 -17.20 -14.08
CA MET A 647 46.14 -16.98 -13.33
C MET A 647 46.37 -16.12 -12.10
N LYS A 648 47.47 -16.35 -11.37
CA LYS A 648 47.86 -15.50 -10.24
C LYS A 648 47.97 -14.04 -10.65
N THR A 649 48.77 -13.74 -11.67
CA THR A 649 48.98 -12.35 -12.13
C THR A 649 47.67 -11.70 -12.57
N GLU A 650 46.82 -12.43 -13.30
CA GLU A 650 45.54 -11.91 -13.78
C GLU A 650 44.52 -11.66 -12.65
N VAL A 651 44.42 -12.58 -11.68
CA VAL A 651 43.50 -12.44 -10.54
C VAL A 651 43.99 -11.36 -9.57
N GLU A 652 45.30 -11.28 -9.30
CA GLU A 652 45.84 -10.20 -8.46
C GLU A 652 45.65 -8.84 -9.12
N LYS A 653 45.72 -8.76 -10.45
CA LYS A 653 45.37 -7.54 -11.19
C LYS A 653 43.88 -7.20 -11.08
N LEU A 654 43.00 -8.21 -11.07
CA LEU A 654 41.55 -8.03 -10.93
C LEU A 654 41.15 -7.56 -9.52
N LEU A 655 41.92 -8.00 -8.54
CA LEU A 655 41.77 -7.67 -7.13
C LEU A 655 42.60 -6.43 -6.73
N SER A 656 43.43 -5.90 -7.63
CA SER A 656 44.10 -4.62 -7.44
C SER A 656 43.26 -3.48 -8.04
N ASN A 657 43.54 -2.24 -7.64
CA ASN A 657 42.85 -1.05 -8.14
C ASN A 657 43.28 -0.68 -9.59
N GLU A 658 43.78 -1.65 -10.37
CA GLU A 658 44.32 -1.45 -11.70
C GLU A 658 43.24 -1.54 -12.79
N ILE A 659 43.47 -0.80 -13.88
CA ILE A 659 42.57 -0.83 -15.04
C ILE A 659 42.80 -2.15 -15.80
N ILE A 660 41.74 -2.94 -15.91
CA ILE A 660 41.68 -4.11 -16.78
C ILE A 660 40.84 -3.79 -18.01
N GLU A 661 41.40 -3.99 -19.19
CA GLU A 661 40.68 -3.85 -20.44
C GLU A 661 39.69 -5.01 -20.63
N MET A 662 38.45 -4.67 -21.00
CA MET A 662 37.38 -5.63 -21.32
C MET A 662 37.33 -5.91 -22.83
N PRO A 663 36.88 -7.09 -23.28
CA PRO A 663 36.26 -8.18 -22.50
C PRO A 663 37.27 -9.16 -21.89
N LEU A 664 36.95 -9.67 -20.69
CA LEU A 664 37.65 -10.83 -20.12
C LEU A 664 37.29 -12.10 -20.92
N SER A 665 38.26 -12.98 -21.15
CA SER A 665 38.08 -14.27 -21.85
C SER A 665 38.48 -15.46 -20.97
N GLY A 666 37.92 -16.64 -21.26
CA GLY A 666 38.31 -17.89 -20.59
C GLY A 666 38.00 -17.92 -19.09
N ASP A 667 38.87 -18.56 -18.31
CA ASP A 667 38.69 -18.80 -16.87
C ASP A 667 38.65 -17.50 -16.05
N LEU A 668 39.37 -16.46 -16.46
CA LEU A 668 39.37 -15.16 -15.79
C LEU A 668 37.99 -14.50 -15.80
N LYS A 669 37.20 -14.71 -16.86
CA LYS A 669 35.82 -14.23 -16.92
C LYS A 669 34.95 -14.94 -15.87
N LEU A 670 35.09 -16.26 -15.73
CA LEU A 670 34.34 -17.04 -14.75
C LEU A 670 34.68 -16.59 -13.33
N VAL A 671 35.96 -16.36 -13.04
CA VAL A 671 36.42 -15.82 -11.75
C VAL A 671 35.80 -14.44 -11.51
N ALA A 672 35.89 -13.52 -12.47
CA ALA A 672 35.31 -12.20 -12.33
C ALA A 672 33.80 -12.23 -12.11
N ASP A 673 33.06 -13.09 -12.81
CA ASP A 673 31.60 -13.23 -12.65
C ASP A 673 31.25 -13.72 -11.24
N VAL A 674 32.01 -14.68 -10.68
CA VAL A 674 31.87 -15.13 -9.29
C VAL A 674 32.18 -13.99 -8.31
N LEU A 675 33.27 -13.25 -8.51
CA LEU A 675 33.66 -12.15 -7.62
C LEU A 675 32.65 -11.00 -7.64
N VAL A 676 32.05 -10.71 -8.79
CA VAL A 676 30.93 -9.74 -8.92
C VAL A 676 29.70 -10.25 -8.19
N GLN A 677 29.35 -11.53 -8.36
CA GLN A 677 28.21 -12.14 -7.65
C GLN A 677 28.38 -12.10 -6.12
N GLN A 678 29.61 -12.29 -5.64
CA GLN A 678 29.96 -12.19 -4.22
C GLN A 678 30.21 -10.75 -3.74
N LYS A 679 30.02 -9.75 -4.60
CA LYS A 679 30.29 -8.32 -4.32
C LYS A 679 31.71 -8.03 -3.84
N ILE A 680 32.68 -8.83 -4.29
CA ILE A 680 34.10 -8.63 -4.00
C ILE A 680 34.71 -7.60 -4.95
N ILE A 681 34.21 -7.56 -6.19
CA ILE A 681 34.55 -6.54 -7.18
C ILE A 681 33.26 -5.99 -7.80
N PHE A 682 33.31 -4.75 -8.29
CA PHE A 682 32.20 -4.08 -8.95
C PHE A 682 32.55 -3.69 -10.38
N LYS A 683 31.57 -3.73 -11.30
CA LYS A 683 31.72 -3.20 -12.67
C LYS A 683 31.37 -1.71 -12.65
N VAL A 684 32.33 -0.86 -12.31
CA VAL A 684 32.09 0.59 -12.14
C VAL A 684 32.23 1.30 -13.48
N PRO A 685 31.19 2.02 -13.95
CA PRO A 685 31.22 2.70 -15.23
C PRO A 685 32.27 3.82 -15.27
N THR A 686 32.86 4.02 -16.43
CA THR A 686 33.68 5.20 -16.75
C THR A 686 32.82 6.23 -17.46
N PHE A 687 33.00 7.49 -17.08
CA PHE A 687 32.33 8.63 -17.69
C PHE A 687 33.41 9.44 -18.41
N THR A 688 33.35 9.46 -19.74
CA THR A 688 34.35 10.07 -20.62
C THR A 688 33.71 11.03 -21.58
#